data_AF-A0A8H3HJQ0-F1
#
_entry.id   AF-A0A8H3HJQ0-F1
#
_cell.length_a   1.000
_cell.length_b   1.000
_cell.length_c   1.000
_cell.angle_alpha   90.00
_cell.angle_beta   90.00
_cell.angle_gamma   90.00
#
_symmetry.space_group_name_H-M   'P 1'
#
loop_
_entity.id
_entity.type
_entity.pdbx_description
1 polymer ?
#
loop_
_entity_poly.entity_id
_entity_poly.type
_entity_poly.pdbx_seq_one_letter_code
_entity_poly.pdbx_strand_id
1 'polypeptide(L)'
;MSASEILANSFSADAALRHDAESKLEALARDDLPTFMATLMPELINENNALPIRNAAALNIKNAIVARDANRQQELNERWLALPQETRAGVKHGAMATLASPQPRAGTFAAQVVSAIAAIEVPNEQWPDLITQLLAFASDASNVGLRMNALTAIGQICEVVPPSSLSSRSNEILTAVVQGARREEPSAEVQSAAITALLNSLEFIRDNFEREGERNYLMQVVCEATQSEHHPVQVGAFECLVKIMSLYYDKMGFYMERALFGLTVVGMRNPDEKVALQAVEFWSTVAEEEIELKMEEAEAIEYGDLPERENKKFATTALNDIVPVLLQLLTQQEEDADEDEWNISMAAGTCLALLAQAVDDAIVPVVLPFIETNIKNDDWHLREAAVMVFGSILEGPDPNVLAGLVGQALPVLISMMTDSNAAVKDTTAWTLGRICELLVGSVNIESQLQALVTALVIGLEDRPRIIANSCWALMSLTEQLAPEPGPEGQPAATSTLSAYYQGIVDKLLVVTEKPTNESNFRTAAYEALNAYIANASADTFNAVSQITLTNELLNIDDRSNWAELQSNFCSVIISVIRKMGAQVKPLADRIMTLTLQLVQAAGKQSTILEDGFLVVGTMSSALGPDIQPYLEAFLPIIVAALKNHEDAALCTVCIGTIGDIARALQEKTVQYAAAFISLLLESLQSQVMGRNVKIQVLACFGDVALSIGPEFAPYLETAMTVLKQAGEIQPNPLDYEMVDYVAQLREGILDAYVGIVAGFKSADKPEPLLPYVQTMLGLCARALSDEERPDTIVRAAFGLIGDLADLYSKGQIKQLLAEGWLTSALQQKPKGAPQETKRVLKYARESVRRAVA
;
A
#
# COMPACT_ATOMS: atom_id res chain seq x y z
N MET A 1 -24.54 39.10 -4.11
CA MET A 1 -23.45 38.81 -3.17
C MET A 1 -22.17 39.01 -3.94
N SER A 2 -21.20 39.76 -3.40
CA SER A 2 -19.91 39.94 -4.10
C SER A 2 -19.11 38.63 -4.04
N ALA A 3 -18.16 38.42 -4.95
CA ALA A 3 -17.32 37.22 -4.93
C ALA A 3 -16.47 37.14 -3.66
N SER A 4 -15.86 38.26 -3.25
CA SER A 4 -15.25 38.44 -1.92
C SER A 4 -16.13 37.97 -0.74
N GLU A 5 -17.42 38.28 -0.76
CA GLU A 5 -18.36 37.90 0.32
C GLU A 5 -18.71 36.40 0.28
N ILE A 6 -18.87 35.81 -0.90
CA ILE A 6 -19.06 34.36 -1.05
C ILE A 6 -17.82 33.61 -0.55
N LEU A 7 -16.62 34.06 -0.94
CA LEU A 7 -15.36 33.48 -0.49
C LEU A 7 -15.19 33.61 1.03
N ALA A 8 -15.51 34.77 1.61
CA ALA A 8 -15.48 34.95 3.07
C ALA A 8 -16.41 33.98 3.80
N ASN A 9 -17.60 33.74 3.24
CA ASN A 9 -18.58 32.83 3.81
C ASN A 9 -18.13 31.35 3.73
N SER A 10 -17.30 30.97 2.75
CA SER A 10 -16.79 29.59 2.59
C SER A 10 -15.90 29.09 3.74
N PHE A 11 -15.42 29.97 4.61
CA PHE A 11 -14.67 29.59 5.82
C PHE A 11 -15.32 30.13 7.10
N SER A 12 -16.63 30.40 7.06
CA SER A 12 -17.40 30.77 8.24
C SER A 12 -17.49 29.62 9.24
N ALA A 13 -17.55 29.98 10.54
CA ALA A 13 -17.89 29.03 11.60
C ALA A 13 -19.37 28.60 11.58
N ASP A 14 -20.23 29.36 10.89
CA ASP A 14 -21.63 28.99 10.65
C ASP A 14 -21.72 28.00 9.48
N ALA A 15 -22.07 26.75 9.79
CA ALA A 15 -22.16 25.66 8.82
C ALA A 15 -23.19 25.92 7.71
N ALA A 16 -24.31 26.60 7.99
CA ALA A 16 -25.34 26.85 6.99
C ALA A 16 -24.86 27.87 5.96
N LEU A 17 -24.21 28.93 6.43
CA LEU A 17 -23.65 29.98 5.59
C LEU A 17 -22.43 29.50 4.80
N ARG A 18 -21.61 28.61 5.39
CA ARG A 18 -20.52 27.94 4.69
C ARG A 18 -21.03 27.03 3.57
N HIS A 19 -21.99 26.16 3.86
CA HIS A 19 -22.54 25.22 2.88
C HIS A 19 -23.26 25.93 1.72
N ASP A 20 -23.97 27.04 2.00
CA ASP A 20 -24.57 27.88 0.95
C ASP A 20 -23.49 28.52 0.05
N ALA A 21 -22.37 28.97 0.61
CA ALA A 21 -21.25 29.52 -0.15
C ALA A 21 -20.55 28.45 -1.02
N GLU A 22 -20.26 27.28 -0.44
CA GLU A 22 -19.69 26.12 -1.15
C GLU A 22 -20.59 25.70 -2.32
N SER A 23 -21.89 25.51 -2.06
CA SER A 23 -22.87 25.12 -3.09
C SER A 23 -22.94 26.11 -4.25
N LYS A 24 -22.82 27.42 -3.97
CA LYS A 24 -22.81 28.46 -5.01
C LYS A 24 -21.54 28.43 -5.85
N LEU A 25 -20.38 28.22 -5.22
CA LEU A 25 -19.10 28.09 -5.93
C LEU A 25 -19.07 26.83 -6.79
N GLU A 26 -19.53 25.70 -6.27
CA GLU A 26 -19.64 24.43 -6.99
C GLU A 26 -20.60 24.53 -8.17
N ALA A 27 -21.78 25.12 -7.97
CA ALA A 27 -22.74 25.32 -9.06
C ALA A 27 -22.14 26.19 -10.17
N LEU A 28 -21.46 27.30 -9.81
CA LEU A 28 -20.84 28.18 -10.79
C LEU A 28 -19.68 27.49 -11.54
N ALA A 29 -18.83 26.72 -10.84
CA ALA A 29 -17.74 25.97 -11.46
C ALA A 29 -18.23 24.84 -12.38
N ARG A 30 -19.36 24.22 -12.05
CA ARG A 30 -19.99 23.18 -12.89
C ARG A 30 -20.67 23.78 -14.11
N ASP A 31 -21.47 24.83 -13.91
CA ASP A 31 -22.41 25.32 -14.91
C ASP A 31 -21.80 26.40 -15.83
N ASP A 32 -20.83 27.21 -15.36
CA ASP A 32 -20.15 28.25 -16.14
C ASP A 32 -18.71 28.51 -15.65
N LEU A 33 -17.82 27.58 -16.01
CA LEU A 33 -16.40 27.63 -15.65
C LEU A 33 -15.67 28.92 -16.14
N PRO A 34 -15.92 29.46 -17.35
CA PRO A 34 -15.34 30.75 -17.76
C PRO A 34 -15.68 31.89 -16.81
N THR A 35 -16.97 32.04 -16.44
CA THR A 35 -17.41 33.10 -15.52
C THR A 35 -16.87 32.86 -14.12
N PHE A 36 -16.81 31.61 -13.65
CA PHE A 36 -16.18 31.24 -12.39
C PHE A 36 -14.74 31.77 -12.30
N MET A 37 -13.91 31.45 -13.30
CA MET A 37 -12.51 31.87 -13.36
C MET A 37 -12.36 33.40 -13.42
N ALA A 38 -13.17 34.06 -14.27
CA ALA A 38 -13.16 35.51 -14.40
C ALA A 38 -13.61 36.24 -13.13
N THR A 39 -14.42 35.59 -12.29
CA THR A 39 -14.93 36.14 -11.04
C THR A 39 -13.91 36.01 -9.90
N LEU A 40 -13.19 34.88 -9.83
CA LEU A 40 -12.26 34.62 -8.72
C LEU A 40 -10.86 35.21 -8.94
N MET A 41 -10.37 35.28 -10.18
CA MET A 41 -9.03 35.78 -10.46
C MET A 41 -8.82 37.24 -9.99
N PRO A 42 -9.76 38.19 -10.18
CA PRO A 42 -9.65 39.54 -9.64
C PRO A 42 -9.54 39.58 -8.11
N GLU A 43 -10.19 38.66 -7.41
CA GLU A 43 -10.15 38.59 -5.94
C GLU A 43 -8.76 38.14 -5.44
N LEU A 44 -8.05 37.32 -6.22
CA LEU A 44 -6.65 36.94 -5.95
C LEU A 44 -5.68 38.11 -6.26
N ILE A 45 -5.90 38.86 -7.34
CA ILE A 45 -5.03 39.98 -7.75
C ILE A 45 -5.18 41.20 -6.81
N ASN A 46 -6.37 41.44 -6.27
CA ASN A 46 -6.67 42.65 -5.51
C ASN A 46 -5.86 42.73 -4.20
N GLU A 47 -4.89 43.65 -4.16
CA GLU A 47 -4.03 43.89 -3.00
C GLU A 47 -4.75 44.43 -1.76
N ASN A 48 -5.98 44.94 -1.91
CA ASN A 48 -6.80 45.38 -0.78
C ASN A 48 -7.55 44.23 -0.10
N ASN A 49 -7.60 43.05 -0.72
CA ASN A 49 -8.27 41.89 -0.13
C ASN A 49 -7.41 41.27 0.99
N ALA A 50 -8.09 40.76 2.02
CA ALA A 50 -7.43 40.01 3.07
C ALA A 50 -6.85 38.69 2.54
N LEU A 51 -5.72 38.26 3.09
CA LEU A 51 -5.04 37.01 2.68
C LEU A 51 -5.96 35.77 2.66
N PRO A 52 -6.90 35.56 3.62
CA PRO A 52 -7.82 34.42 3.55
C PRO A 52 -8.72 34.42 2.32
N ILE A 53 -9.18 35.59 1.86
CA ILE A 53 -10.02 35.72 0.66
C ILE A 53 -9.20 35.42 -0.59
N ARG A 54 -7.97 35.95 -0.67
CA ARG A 54 -7.04 35.67 -1.77
C ARG A 54 -6.68 34.18 -1.84
N ASN A 55 -6.44 33.55 -0.68
CA ASN A 55 -6.19 32.12 -0.58
C ASN A 55 -7.40 31.29 -1.04
N ALA A 56 -8.60 31.64 -0.57
CA ALA A 56 -9.83 30.95 -0.96
C ALA A 56 -10.07 31.06 -2.48
N ALA A 57 -9.80 32.22 -3.09
CA ALA A 57 -9.87 32.39 -4.54
C ALA A 57 -8.89 31.45 -5.27
N ALA A 58 -7.61 31.43 -4.88
CA ALA A 58 -6.59 30.56 -5.48
C ALA A 58 -6.91 29.07 -5.33
N LEU A 59 -7.36 28.63 -4.15
CA LEU A 59 -7.74 27.24 -3.89
C LEU A 59 -8.94 26.80 -4.74
N ASN A 60 -9.97 27.65 -4.86
CA ASN A 60 -11.13 27.35 -5.69
C ASN A 60 -10.77 27.27 -7.19
N ILE A 61 -9.86 28.14 -7.66
CA ILE A 61 -9.33 28.08 -9.03
C ILE A 61 -8.56 26.77 -9.25
N LYS A 62 -7.67 26.40 -8.32
CA LYS A 62 -6.91 25.14 -8.37
C LYS A 62 -7.83 23.92 -8.38
N ASN A 63 -8.77 23.84 -7.44
CA ASN A 63 -9.67 22.69 -7.29
C ASN A 63 -10.66 22.54 -8.47
N ALA A 64 -10.88 23.61 -9.24
CA ALA A 64 -11.66 23.52 -10.47
C ALA A 64 -10.93 22.79 -11.61
N ILE A 65 -9.62 22.57 -11.50
CA ILE A 65 -8.78 21.93 -12.53
C ILE A 65 -7.88 20.80 -12.01
N VAL A 66 -7.88 20.53 -10.70
CA VAL A 66 -7.10 19.45 -10.06
C VAL A 66 -8.02 18.51 -9.29
N ALA A 67 -7.85 17.21 -9.50
CA ALA A 67 -8.51 16.12 -8.79
C ALA A 67 -7.47 15.03 -8.41
N ARG A 68 -7.73 14.32 -7.31
CA ARG A 68 -6.90 13.16 -6.91
C ARG A 68 -7.17 11.92 -7.76
N ASP A 69 -8.40 11.78 -8.27
CA ASP A 69 -8.79 10.68 -9.15
C ASP A 69 -8.34 10.97 -10.60
N ALA A 70 -7.65 10.01 -11.21
CA ALA A 70 -7.06 10.17 -12.54
C ALA A 70 -8.10 10.39 -13.65
N ASN A 71 -9.25 9.68 -13.60
CA ASN A 71 -10.31 9.85 -14.60
C ASN A 71 -10.93 11.25 -14.50
N ARG A 72 -11.20 11.68 -13.26
CA ARG A 72 -11.69 13.04 -13.01
C ARG A 72 -10.66 14.07 -13.44
N GLN A 73 -9.37 13.85 -13.21
CA GLN A 73 -8.31 14.74 -13.66
C GLN A 73 -8.31 14.89 -15.18
N GLN A 74 -8.48 13.80 -15.93
CA GLN A 74 -8.58 13.84 -17.39
C GLN A 74 -9.78 14.68 -17.86
N GLU A 75 -10.96 14.49 -17.25
CA GLU A 75 -12.14 15.30 -17.56
C GLU A 75 -11.88 16.79 -17.29
N LEU A 76 -11.24 17.12 -16.16
CA LEU A 76 -10.88 18.49 -15.82
C LEU A 76 -9.86 19.10 -16.80
N ASN A 77 -8.88 18.30 -17.26
CA ASN A 77 -7.92 18.72 -18.29
C ASN A 77 -8.63 19.11 -19.59
N GLU A 78 -9.55 18.26 -20.06
CA GLU A 78 -10.34 18.53 -21.27
C GLU A 78 -11.22 19.77 -21.09
N ARG A 79 -11.88 19.91 -19.94
CA ARG A 79 -12.70 21.09 -19.61
C ARG A 79 -11.87 22.38 -19.59
N TRP A 80 -10.67 22.36 -19.02
CA TRP A 80 -9.76 23.51 -19.05
C TRP A 80 -9.33 23.86 -20.48
N LEU A 81 -8.87 22.89 -21.26
CA LEU A 81 -8.38 23.12 -22.63
C LEU A 81 -9.48 23.61 -23.57
N ALA A 82 -10.74 23.24 -23.32
CA ALA A 82 -11.91 23.72 -24.05
C ALA A 82 -12.28 25.18 -23.73
N LEU A 83 -11.71 25.81 -22.68
CA LEU A 83 -12.00 27.20 -22.34
C LEU A 83 -11.51 28.17 -23.43
N PRO A 84 -12.23 29.30 -23.62
CA PRO A 84 -11.78 30.36 -24.52
C PRO A 84 -10.35 30.81 -24.21
N GLN A 85 -9.55 31.03 -25.25
CA GLN A 85 -8.15 31.43 -25.11
C GLN A 85 -7.99 32.74 -24.30
N GLU A 86 -8.92 33.67 -24.45
CA GLU A 86 -8.93 34.94 -23.68
C GLU A 86 -9.08 34.69 -22.17
N THR A 87 -10.00 33.80 -21.77
CA THR A 87 -10.19 33.42 -20.37
C THR A 87 -8.94 32.76 -19.81
N ARG A 88 -8.38 31.78 -20.52
CA ARG A 88 -7.14 31.10 -20.09
C ARG A 88 -5.99 32.10 -19.98
N ALA A 89 -5.81 32.98 -20.96
CA ALA A 89 -4.77 34.01 -20.94
C ALA A 89 -4.94 34.98 -19.76
N GLY A 90 -6.17 35.40 -19.45
CA GLY A 90 -6.47 36.28 -18.32
C GLY A 90 -6.13 35.64 -16.97
N VAL A 91 -6.50 34.37 -16.76
CA VAL A 91 -6.15 33.60 -15.55
C VAL A 91 -4.63 33.45 -15.44
N LYS A 92 -3.97 33.03 -16.51
CA LYS A 92 -2.50 32.88 -16.55
C LYS A 92 -1.79 34.20 -16.21
N HIS A 93 -2.19 35.30 -16.83
CA HIS A 93 -1.61 36.61 -16.58
C HIS A 93 -1.84 37.08 -15.15
N GLY A 94 -3.06 36.90 -14.63
CA GLY A 94 -3.41 37.26 -13.26
C GLY A 94 -2.60 36.52 -12.21
N ALA A 95 -2.45 35.20 -12.38
CA ALA A 95 -1.63 34.37 -11.50
C ALA A 95 -0.16 34.80 -11.56
N MET A 96 0.42 34.96 -12.75
CA MET A 96 1.82 35.40 -12.93
C MET A 96 2.07 36.79 -12.34
N ALA A 97 1.14 37.74 -12.52
CA ALA A 97 1.27 39.09 -11.94
C ALA A 97 1.23 39.07 -10.41
N THR A 98 0.45 38.16 -9.82
CA THR A 98 0.27 38.05 -8.37
C THR A 98 1.52 37.49 -7.67
N LEU A 99 2.43 36.81 -8.39
CA LEU A 99 3.74 36.41 -7.86
C LEU A 99 4.55 37.61 -7.34
N ALA A 100 4.37 38.79 -7.95
CA ALA A 100 5.05 40.03 -7.59
C ALA A 100 4.34 40.83 -6.48
N SER A 101 3.30 40.27 -5.86
CA SER A 101 2.54 40.94 -4.80
C SER A 101 3.44 41.42 -3.67
N PRO A 102 3.22 42.63 -3.11
CA PRO A 102 3.90 43.11 -1.92
C PRO A 102 3.60 42.25 -0.67
N GLN A 103 2.59 41.37 -0.72
CA GLN A 103 2.31 40.37 0.30
C GLN A 103 2.82 39.00 -0.18
N PRO A 104 4.01 38.52 0.26
CA PRO A 104 4.62 37.33 -0.31
C PRO A 104 3.74 36.08 -0.28
N ARG A 105 2.94 35.90 0.79
CA ARG A 105 1.96 34.81 0.91
C ARG A 105 0.94 34.76 -0.24
N ALA A 106 0.50 35.90 -0.76
CA ALA A 106 -0.41 35.92 -1.90
C ALA A 106 0.24 35.39 -3.17
N GLY A 107 1.54 35.68 -3.37
CA GLY A 107 2.30 35.09 -4.47
C GLY A 107 2.51 33.59 -4.30
N THR A 108 2.63 33.07 -3.08
CA THR A 108 2.65 31.62 -2.83
C THR A 108 1.34 30.95 -3.23
N PHE A 109 0.18 31.59 -2.98
CA PHE A 109 -1.11 31.08 -3.46
C PHE A 109 -1.18 31.08 -4.99
N ALA A 110 -0.65 32.13 -5.63
CA ALA A 110 -0.58 32.21 -7.08
C ALA A 110 0.36 31.15 -7.68
N ALA A 111 1.48 30.81 -7.03
CA ALA A 111 2.38 29.74 -7.46
C ALA A 111 1.64 28.40 -7.62
N GLN A 112 0.72 28.08 -6.70
CA GLN A 112 -0.09 26.86 -6.78
C GLN A 112 -1.03 26.86 -7.99
N VAL A 113 -1.61 28.02 -8.32
CA VAL A 113 -2.45 28.17 -9.52
C VAL A 113 -1.61 28.04 -10.79
N VAL A 114 -0.41 28.66 -10.82
CA VAL A 114 0.52 28.54 -11.94
C VAL A 114 0.92 27.09 -12.17
N SER A 115 1.32 26.36 -11.11
CA SER A 115 1.68 24.93 -11.20
C SER A 115 0.50 24.06 -11.66
N ALA A 116 -0.71 24.27 -11.12
CA ALA A 116 -1.89 23.52 -11.53
C ALA A 116 -2.24 23.72 -13.03
N ILE A 117 -2.12 24.94 -13.54
CA ILE A 117 -2.32 25.21 -14.98
C ILE A 117 -1.17 24.62 -15.80
N ALA A 118 0.07 24.68 -15.30
CA ALA A 118 1.24 24.13 -15.97
C ALA A 118 1.16 22.61 -16.15
N ALA A 119 0.63 21.88 -15.16
CA ALA A 119 0.36 20.44 -15.24
C ALA A 119 -0.49 20.06 -16.47
N ILE A 120 -1.37 20.96 -16.91
CA ILE A 120 -2.25 20.76 -18.07
C ILE A 120 -1.60 21.31 -19.34
N GLU A 121 -1.14 22.56 -19.31
CA GLU A 121 -0.75 23.28 -20.52
C GLU A 121 0.68 23.03 -21.00
N VAL A 122 1.62 22.69 -20.10
CA VAL A 122 3.01 22.43 -20.50
C VAL A 122 3.13 21.14 -21.33
N PRO A 123 2.55 19.99 -20.90
CA PRO A 123 2.58 18.77 -21.72
C PRO A 123 1.85 18.91 -23.07
N ASN A 124 0.86 19.82 -23.15
CA ASN A 124 0.09 20.11 -24.35
C ASN A 124 0.66 21.26 -25.20
N GLU A 125 1.85 21.77 -24.86
CA GLU A 125 2.54 22.86 -25.56
C GLU A 125 1.72 24.18 -25.66
N GLN A 126 0.80 24.43 -24.72
CA GLN A 126 -0.10 25.59 -24.71
C GLN A 126 0.43 26.80 -23.90
N TRP A 127 1.54 26.64 -23.18
CA TRP A 127 2.18 27.71 -22.41
C TRP A 127 3.72 27.75 -22.55
N PRO A 128 4.24 27.99 -23.78
CA PRO A 128 5.67 27.85 -24.08
C PRO A 128 6.58 28.85 -23.33
N ASP A 129 6.07 30.04 -23.00
CA ASP A 129 6.87 31.11 -22.39
C ASP A 129 6.91 31.05 -20.85
N LEU A 130 6.24 30.09 -20.21
CA LEU A 130 6.10 30.02 -18.76
C LEU A 130 7.46 29.97 -18.05
N ILE A 131 8.29 28.99 -18.40
CA ILE A 131 9.59 28.77 -17.76
C ILE A 131 10.49 29.99 -17.97
N THR A 132 10.54 30.53 -19.18
CA THR A 132 11.32 31.74 -19.50
C THR A 132 10.94 32.92 -18.61
N GLN A 133 9.64 33.14 -18.37
CA GLN A 133 9.17 34.22 -17.50
C GLN A 133 9.50 33.98 -16.03
N LEU A 134 9.32 32.76 -15.52
CA LEU A 134 9.66 32.42 -14.13
C LEU A 134 11.16 32.57 -13.86
N LEU A 135 12.01 32.18 -14.81
CA LEU A 135 13.47 32.36 -14.69
C LEU A 135 13.87 33.84 -14.66
N ALA A 136 13.20 34.68 -15.46
CA ALA A 136 13.40 36.13 -15.42
C ALA A 136 12.99 36.72 -14.05
N PHE A 137 11.87 36.25 -13.49
CA PHE A 137 11.40 36.67 -12.16
C PHE A 137 12.33 36.20 -11.04
N ALA A 138 12.84 34.97 -11.09
CA ALA A 138 13.81 34.44 -10.13
C ALA A 138 15.13 35.24 -10.10
N SER A 139 15.46 35.90 -11.22
CA SER A 139 16.67 36.70 -11.41
C SER A 139 16.50 38.19 -11.06
N ASP A 140 15.30 38.65 -10.69
CA ASP A 140 15.03 40.08 -10.46
C ASP A 140 15.55 40.55 -9.09
N ALA A 141 16.77 41.09 -9.06
CA ALA A 141 17.42 41.59 -7.86
C ALA A 141 16.66 42.71 -7.12
N SER A 142 15.63 43.33 -7.73
CA SER A 142 14.88 44.42 -7.11
C SER A 142 13.72 43.96 -6.23
N ASN A 143 13.26 42.70 -6.37
CA ASN A 143 12.08 42.19 -5.68
C ASN A 143 12.29 40.79 -5.09
N VAL A 144 12.65 40.75 -3.81
CA VAL A 144 12.88 39.50 -3.04
C VAL A 144 11.64 38.61 -3.04
N GLY A 145 10.45 39.17 -2.85
CA GLY A 145 9.20 38.41 -2.81
C GLY A 145 8.88 37.75 -4.15
N LEU A 146 9.10 38.46 -5.26
CA LEU A 146 8.94 37.91 -6.60
C LEU A 146 9.91 36.76 -6.87
N ARG A 147 11.19 36.92 -6.52
CA ARG A 147 12.20 35.87 -6.70
C ARG A 147 11.83 34.60 -5.92
N MET A 148 11.47 34.76 -4.65
CA MET A 148 11.02 33.67 -3.79
C MET A 148 9.82 32.95 -4.39
N ASN A 149 8.75 33.67 -4.74
CA ASN A 149 7.53 33.07 -5.28
C ASN A 149 7.73 32.44 -6.67
N ALA A 150 8.63 32.99 -7.49
CA ALA A 150 8.99 32.40 -8.77
C ALA A 150 9.72 31.06 -8.59
N LEU A 151 10.67 30.98 -7.64
CA LEU A 151 11.34 29.72 -7.29
C LEU A 151 10.35 28.70 -6.71
N THR A 152 9.43 29.12 -5.83
CA THR A 152 8.35 28.25 -5.34
C THR A 152 7.50 27.71 -6.49
N ALA A 153 7.12 28.55 -7.45
CA ALA A 153 6.35 28.11 -8.62
C ALA A 153 7.14 27.12 -9.48
N ILE A 154 8.44 27.38 -9.71
CA ILE A 154 9.33 26.44 -10.42
C ILE A 154 9.35 25.09 -9.70
N GLY A 155 9.58 25.06 -8.38
CA GLY A 155 9.59 23.82 -7.60
C GLY A 155 8.26 23.05 -7.65
N GLN A 156 7.13 23.75 -7.59
CA GLN A 156 5.81 23.10 -7.71
C GLN A 156 5.51 22.62 -9.13
N ILE A 157 6.05 23.26 -10.16
CA ILE A 157 5.95 22.78 -11.56
C ILE A 157 6.78 21.51 -11.75
N CYS A 158 7.99 21.50 -11.18
CA CYS A 158 8.92 20.38 -11.19
C CYS A 158 8.31 19.09 -10.62
N GLU A 159 7.44 19.23 -9.60
CA GLU A 159 6.75 18.13 -8.93
C GLU A 159 5.59 17.56 -9.73
N VAL A 160 4.81 18.39 -10.44
CA VAL A 160 3.53 17.97 -11.05
C VAL A 160 3.57 17.79 -12.57
N VAL A 161 4.57 18.34 -13.25
CA VAL A 161 4.71 18.24 -14.70
C VAL A 161 5.59 17.04 -15.06
N PRO A 162 5.18 16.19 -16.02
CA PRO A 162 5.98 15.05 -16.45
C PRO A 162 7.42 15.45 -16.85
N PRO A 163 8.46 14.75 -16.36
CA PRO A 163 9.88 15.05 -16.63
C PRO A 163 10.22 15.24 -18.11
N SER A 164 9.59 14.44 -18.99
CA SER A 164 9.77 14.50 -20.43
C SER A 164 9.46 15.88 -21.02
N SER A 165 8.51 16.60 -20.43
CA SER A 165 8.07 17.93 -20.89
C SER A 165 9.02 19.04 -20.46
N LEU A 166 9.80 18.84 -19.39
CA LEU A 166 10.74 19.84 -18.85
C LEU A 166 12.20 19.59 -19.24
N SER A 167 12.52 18.39 -19.73
CA SER A 167 13.88 17.94 -20.09
C SER A 167 14.67 18.95 -20.94
N SER A 168 14.03 19.60 -21.92
CA SER A 168 14.69 20.58 -22.81
C SER A 168 15.11 21.89 -22.13
N ARG A 169 14.60 22.16 -20.92
CA ARG A 169 14.85 23.38 -20.12
C ARG A 169 15.53 23.07 -18.78
N SER A 170 15.92 21.82 -18.52
CA SER A 170 16.47 21.39 -17.23
C SER A 170 17.69 22.21 -16.79
N ASN A 171 18.61 22.50 -17.72
CA ASN A 171 19.81 23.30 -17.44
C ASN A 171 19.48 24.72 -16.96
N GLU A 172 18.48 25.36 -17.56
CA GLU A 172 18.08 26.73 -17.23
C GLU A 172 17.40 26.78 -15.86
N ILE A 173 16.51 25.81 -15.61
CA ILE A 173 15.85 25.62 -14.31
C ILE A 173 16.89 25.38 -13.22
N LEU A 174 17.79 24.42 -13.43
CA LEU A 174 18.84 24.07 -12.47
C LEU A 174 19.75 25.26 -12.17
N THR A 175 20.12 26.05 -13.19
CA THR A 175 20.95 27.24 -13.00
C THR A 175 20.27 28.25 -12.08
N ALA A 176 18.99 28.56 -12.29
CA ALA A 176 18.26 29.52 -11.46
C ALA A 176 18.07 29.03 -10.03
N VAL A 177 17.73 27.75 -9.86
CA VAL A 177 17.53 27.12 -8.57
C VAL A 177 18.84 27.09 -7.77
N VAL A 178 19.94 26.64 -8.37
CA VAL A 178 21.25 26.59 -7.69
C VAL A 178 21.78 28.00 -7.40
N GLN A 179 21.52 28.98 -8.28
CA GLN A 179 21.87 30.39 -8.02
C GLN A 179 21.10 30.98 -6.84
N GLY A 180 19.83 30.59 -6.66
CA GLY A 180 19.04 30.99 -5.49
C GLY A 180 19.48 30.29 -4.20
N ALA A 181 19.99 29.07 -4.30
CA ALA A 181 20.38 28.24 -3.14
C ALA A 181 21.77 28.55 -2.57
N ARG A 182 22.64 29.22 -3.33
CA ARG A 182 24.03 29.51 -2.94
C ARG A 182 24.15 30.32 -1.64
N ARG A 183 25.29 30.20 -0.98
CA ARG A 183 25.61 30.91 0.27
C ARG A 183 25.60 32.44 0.12
N GLU A 184 25.92 32.97 -1.05
CA GLU A 184 25.94 34.41 -1.31
C GLU A 184 24.55 35.03 -1.50
N GLU A 185 23.48 34.24 -1.50
CA GLU A 185 22.12 34.77 -1.55
C GLU A 185 21.79 35.54 -0.25
N PRO A 186 21.49 36.85 -0.32
CA PRO A 186 21.25 37.66 0.88
C PRO A 186 19.93 37.36 1.62
N SER A 187 18.92 36.79 0.95
CA SER A 187 17.63 36.46 1.57
C SER A 187 17.52 34.97 1.87
N ALA A 188 17.37 34.65 3.15
CA ALA A 188 17.15 33.29 3.61
C ALA A 188 15.84 32.69 3.07
N GLU A 189 14.82 33.52 2.84
CA GLU A 189 13.54 33.09 2.27
C GLU A 189 13.68 32.70 0.80
N VAL A 190 14.47 33.45 0.01
CA VAL A 190 14.80 33.09 -1.37
C VAL A 190 15.65 31.82 -1.39
N GLN A 191 16.63 31.71 -0.50
CA GLN A 191 17.48 30.53 -0.38
C GLN A 191 16.67 29.28 -0.02
N SER A 192 15.74 29.39 0.94
CA SER A 192 14.86 28.29 1.33
C SER A 192 13.93 27.88 0.18
N ALA A 193 13.28 28.84 -0.51
CA ALA A 193 12.46 28.54 -1.68
C ALA A 193 13.26 27.88 -2.81
N ALA A 194 14.52 28.29 -3.02
CA ALA A 194 15.41 27.68 -3.99
C ALA A 194 15.78 26.24 -3.61
N ILE A 195 16.12 25.99 -2.36
CA ILE A 195 16.44 24.64 -1.87
C ILE A 195 15.24 23.70 -2.00
N THR A 196 14.03 24.15 -1.64
CA THR A 196 12.81 23.36 -1.86
C THR A 196 12.54 23.12 -3.35
N ALA A 197 12.79 24.12 -4.21
CA ALA A 197 12.68 23.92 -5.65
C ALA A 197 13.74 22.94 -6.19
N LEU A 198 14.93 22.91 -5.59
CA LEU A 198 15.98 21.96 -5.91
C LEU A 198 15.52 20.54 -5.58
N LEU A 199 15.03 20.32 -4.35
CA LEU A 199 14.48 19.04 -3.90
C LEU A 199 13.47 18.47 -4.91
N ASN A 200 12.47 19.27 -5.28
CA ASN A 200 11.43 18.87 -6.25
C ASN A 200 11.96 18.66 -7.68
N SER A 201 13.15 19.18 -8.00
CA SER A 201 13.76 19.04 -9.33
C SER A 201 14.68 17.84 -9.48
N LEU A 202 15.05 17.18 -8.38
CA LEU A 202 16.07 16.14 -8.36
C LEU A 202 15.75 14.95 -9.27
N GLU A 203 14.47 14.62 -9.47
CA GLU A 203 14.05 13.45 -10.26
C GLU A 203 14.30 13.59 -11.76
N PHE A 204 14.24 14.81 -12.32
CA PHE A 204 14.39 15.00 -13.78
C PHE A 204 15.75 15.58 -14.18
N ILE A 205 16.60 15.99 -13.24
CA ILE A 205 17.97 16.47 -13.53
C ILE A 205 18.99 15.33 -13.62
N ARG A 206 18.56 14.07 -13.84
CA ARG A 206 19.44 12.89 -13.94
C ARG A 206 20.58 13.10 -14.93
N ASP A 207 20.29 13.65 -16.11
CA ASP A 207 21.31 13.96 -17.12
C ASP A 207 22.35 14.99 -16.65
N ASN A 208 21.95 15.94 -15.80
CA ASN A 208 22.86 16.90 -15.19
C ASN A 208 23.74 16.22 -14.14
N PHE A 209 23.16 15.32 -13.35
CA PHE A 209 23.86 14.60 -12.30
C PHE A 209 24.90 13.60 -12.85
N GLU A 210 24.70 13.08 -14.06
CA GLU A 210 25.69 12.29 -14.77
C GLU A 210 26.95 13.11 -15.15
N ARG A 211 26.82 14.42 -15.33
CA ARG A 211 27.94 15.31 -15.65
C ARG A 211 28.68 15.72 -14.38
N GLU A 212 29.87 15.17 -14.18
CA GLU A 212 30.68 15.37 -12.96
C GLU A 212 30.84 16.85 -12.55
N GLY A 213 31.06 17.77 -13.50
CA GLY A 213 31.19 19.19 -13.19
C GLY A 213 29.92 19.82 -12.61
N GLU A 214 28.76 19.51 -13.18
CA GLU A 214 27.45 20.00 -12.73
C GLU A 214 27.08 19.36 -11.38
N ARG A 215 27.31 18.05 -11.25
CA ARG A 215 27.14 17.30 -9.99
C ARG A 215 28.00 17.88 -8.87
N ASN A 216 29.28 18.12 -9.12
CA ASN A 216 30.19 18.72 -8.12
C ASN A 216 29.69 20.08 -7.63
N TYR A 217 29.20 20.92 -8.54
CA TYR A 217 28.69 22.24 -8.19
C TYR A 217 27.38 22.15 -7.38
N LEU A 218 26.45 21.28 -7.77
CA LEU A 218 25.22 21.03 -7.03
C LEU A 218 25.53 20.53 -5.62
N MET A 219 26.37 19.51 -5.49
CA MET A 219 26.77 18.96 -4.20
C MET A 219 27.45 20.01 -3.32
N GLN A 220 28.31 20.85 -3.89
CA GLN A 220 28.90 21.96 -3.14
C GLN A 220 27.84 22.89 -2.57
N VAL A 221 26.88 23.34 -3.39
CA VAL A 221 25.83 24.26 -2.95
C VAL A 221 24.93 23.65 -1.87
N VAL A 222 24.52 22.39 -2.03
CA VAL A 222 23.71 21.70 -1.02
C VAL A 222 24.49 21.51 0.29
N CYS A 223 25.73 21.06 0.22
CA CYS A 223 26.59 20.92 1.41
C CYS A 223 26.84 22.26 2.10
N GLU A 224 27.03 23.36 1.38
CA GLU A 224 27.14 24.70 1.98
C GLU A 224 25.83 25.13 2.65
N ALA A 225 24.68 24.82 2.02
CA ALA A 225 23.36 25.14 2.56
C ALA A 225 23.04 24.40 3.87
N THR A 226 23.54 23.17 4.07
CA THR A 226 23.43 22.47 5.37
C THR A 226 24.14 23.19 6.53
N GLN A 227 25.05 24.12 6.23
CA GLN A 227 25.76 24.93 7.21
C GLN A 227 25.18 26.35 7.34
N SER A 228 24.01 26.63 6.75
CA SER A 228 23.35 27.94 6.83
C SER A 228 23.02 28.30 8.28
N GLU A 229 23.05 29.59 8.63
CA GLU A 229 22.59 30.06 9.96
C GLU A 229 21.06 30.02 10.10
N HIS A 230 20.34 29.74 9.00
CA HIS A 230 18.89 29.70 8.96
C HIS A 230 18.37 28.25 8.91
N HIS A 231 17.71 27.82 9.97
CA HIS A 231 17.21 26.45 10.13
C HIS A 231 16.33 25.94 8.97
N PRO A 232 15.38 26.73 8.39
CA PRO A 232 14.60 26.25 7.23
C PRO A 232 15.44 25.90 6.00
N VAL A 233 16.58 26.59 5.81
CA VAL A 233 17.53 26.27 4.73
C VAL A 233 18.29 24.99 5.06
N GLN A 234 18.72 24.80 6.32
CA GLN A 234 19.39 23.58 6.74
C GLN A 234 18.50 22.35 6.56
N VAL A 235 17.25 22.41 7.02
CA VAL A 235 16.26 21.32 6.89
C VAL A 235 16.09 20.94 5.41
N GLY A 236 15.76 21.91 4.55
CA GLY A 236 15.59 21.63 3.12
C GLY A 236 16.86 21.13 2.44
N ALA A 237 18.05 21.54 2.91
CA ALA A 237 19.31 21.06 2.36
C ALA A 237 19.60 19.61 2.77
N PHE A 238 19.28 19.22 4.00
CA PHE A 238 19.35 17.81 4.40
C PHE A 238 18.29 16.96 3.67
N GLU A 239 17.07 17.46 3.47
CA GLU A 239 16.07 16.80 2.61
C GLU A 239 16.60 16.58 1.18
N CYS A 240 17.31 17.58 0.61
CA CYS A 240 18.00 17.40 -0.67
C CYS A 240 19.05 16.29 -0.59
N LEU A 241 19.86 16.22 0.47
CA LEU A 241 20.86 15.16 0.63
C LEU A 241 20.22 13.77 0.73
N VAL A 242 19.12 13.64 1.46
CA VAL A 242 18.33 12.40 1.57
C VAL A 242 17.86 11.96 0.19
N LYS A 243 17.18 12.85 -0.56
CA LYS A 243 16.67 12.53 -1.90
C LYS A 243 17.79 12.27 -2.91
N ILE A 244 18.91 12.99 -2.82
CA ILE A 244 20.11 12.73 -3.64
C ILE A 244 20.68 11.35 -3.34
N MET A 245 20.75 10.94 -2.07
CA MET A 245 21.27 9.62 -1.70
C MET A 245 20.43 8.51 -2.31
N SER A 246 19.10 8.59 -2.19
CA SER A 246 18.21 7.59 -2.80
C SER A 246 18.32 7.56 -4.34
N LEU A 247 18.28 8.72 -4.99
CA LEU A 247 18.28 8.75 -6.46
C LEU A 247 19.64 8.45 -7.12
N TYR A 248 20.75 8.75 -6.42
CA TYR A 248 22.09 8.83 -7.01
C TYR A 248 23.17 8.16 -6.15
N TYR A 249 22.81 7.14 -5.37
CA TYR A 249 23.70 6.38 -4.47
C TYR A 249 25.04 6.01 -5.12
N ASP A 250 25.01 5.52 -6.37
CA ASP A 250 26.19 5.06 -7.12
C ASP A 250 27.24 6.16 -7.34
N LYS A 251 26.83 7.44 -7.33
CA LYS A 251 27.72 8.60 -7.49
C LYS A 251 28.26 9.14 -6.16
N MET A 252 27.78 8.64 -5.01
CA MET A 252 28.00 9.31 -3.72
C MET A 252 29.37 9.06 -3.09
N GLY A 253 30.13 8.05 -3.52
CA GLY A 253 31.38 7.64 -2.85
C GLY A 253 32.38 8.77 -2.59
N PHE A 254 32.64 9.62 -3.60
CA PHE A 254 33.55 10.75 -3.46
C PHE A 254 33.04 11.82 -2.46
N TYR A 255 31.75 12.11 -2.46
CA TYR A 255 31.15 13.12 -1.59
C TYR A 255 31.00 12.61 -0.16
N MET A 256 30.73 11.31 0.01
CA MET A 256 30.63 10.65 1.30
C MET A 256 31.91 10.83 2.11
N GLU A 257 33.06 10.48 1.55
CA GLU A 257 34.36 10.61 2.22
C GLU A 257 34.75 12.06 2.51
N ARG A 258 34.37 12.99 1.62
CA ARG A 258 34.85 14.38 1.68
C ARG A 258 34.00 15.31 2.54
N ALA A 259 32.68 15.09 2.58
CA ALA A 259 31.76 16.06 3.17
C ALA A 259 30.57 15.39 3.86
N LEU A 260 29.84 14.50 3.17
CA LEU A 260 28.52 14.05 3.64
C LEU A 260 28.60 13.38 5.00
N PHE A 261 29.56 12.47 5.20
CA PHE A 261 29.75 11.79 6.48
C PHE A 261 29.91 12.78 7.65
N GLY A 262 30.80 13.76 7.51
CA GLY A 262 31.02 14.75 8.57
C GLY A 262 29.82 15.66 8.80
N LEU A 263 29.16 16.09 7.72
CA LEU A 263 27.98 16.96 7.78
C LEU A 263 26.80 16.28 8.46
N THR A 264 26.52 15.01 8.12
CA THR A 264 25.36 14.28 8.65
C THR A 264 25.59 13.86 10.09
N VAL A 265 26.79 13.43 10.48
CA VAL A 265 27.11 13.13 11.89
C VAL A 265 27.00 14.38 12.77
N VAL A 266 27.41 15.56 12.26
CA VAL A 266 27.19 16.84 12.96
C VAL A 266 25.71 17.22 12.98
N GLY A 267 25.00 17.01 11.87
CA GLY A 267 23.56 17.25 11.73
C GLY A 267 22.73 16.45 12.74
N MET A 268 23.06 15.18 12.97
CA MET A 268 22.38 14.33 13.97
C MET A 268 22.53 14.86 15.41
N ARG A 269 23.53 15.70 15.68
CA ARG A 269 23.77 16.33 16.98
C ARG A 269 23.27 17.78 17.04
N ASN A 270 22.53 18.23 16.02
CA ASN A 270 22.01 19.60 15.95
C ASN A 270 20.96 19.81 17.05
N PRO A 271 20.99 20.95 17.78
CA PRO A 271 19.98 21.27 18.78
C PRO A 271 18.59 21.54 18.20
N ASP A 272 18.47 21.89 16.92
CA ASP A 272 17.18 21.92 16.22
C ASP A 272 16.82 20.50 15.79
N GLU A 273 15.81 19.95 16.44
CA GLU A 273 15.32 18.59 16.21
C GLU A 273 14.95 18.34 14.75
N LYS A 274 14.43 19.35 14.02
CA LYS A 274 14.07 19.16 12.60
C LYS A 274 15.28 18.90 11.73
N VAL A 275 16.43 19.48 12.09
CA VAL A 275 17.69 19.23 11.37
C VAL A 275 18.26 17.87 11.77
N ALA A 276 18.19 17.52 13.06
CA ALA A 276 18.62 16.21 13.54
C ALA A 276 17.81 15.07 12.90
N LEU A 277 16.49 15.23 12.78
CA LEU A 277 15.59 14.29 12.12
C LEU A 277 16.02 14.02 10.68
N GLN A 278 16.27 15.07 9.88
CA GLN A 278 16.69 14.88 8.48
C GLN A 278 18.11 14.30 8.35
N ALA A 279 18.99 14.54 9.32
CA ALA A 279 20.32 13.93 9.34
C ALA A 279 20.29 12.45 9.76
N VAL A 280 19.37 12.06 10.65
CA VAL A 280 19.08 10.65 10.96
C VAL A 280 18.46 9.97 9.75
N GLU A 281 17.49 10.62 9.10
CA GLU A 281 16.81 10.15 7.89
C GLU A 281 17.81 9.84 6.77
N PHE A 282 18.83 10.67 6.58
CA PHE A 282 19.91 10.40 5.62
C PHE A 282 20.55 9.02 5.84
N TRP A 283 20.80 8.64 7.09
CA TRP A 283 21.39 7.32 7.40
C TRP A 283 20.37 6.19 7.34
N SER A 284 19.10 6.45 7.62
CA SER A 284 18.00 5.52 7.32
C SER A 284 17.97 5.21 5.82
N THR A 285 17.99 6.23 4.96
CA THR A 285 18.02 6.07 3.50
C THR A 285 19.27 5.35 3.00
N VAL A 286 20.45 5.64 3.57
CA VAL A 286 21.67 4.88 3.23
C VAL A 286 21.49 3.39 3.57
N ALA A 287 20.91 3.09 4.73
CA ALA A 287 20.69 1.70 5.14
C ALA A 287 19.65 1.01 4.25
N GLU A 288 18.53 1.67 3.91
CA GLU A 288 17.51 1.15 2.98
C GLU A 288 18.08 0.82 1.60
N GLU A 289 18.80 1.75 0.98
CA GLU A 289 19.46 1.50 -0.31
C GLU A 289 20.46 0.34 -0.21
N GLU A 290 21.20 0.23 0.89
CA GLU A 290 22.17 -0.87 1.07
C GLU A 290 21.52 -2.22 1.36
N ILE A 291 20.33 -2.25 1.97
CA ILE A 291 19.51 -3.46 2.13
C ILE A 291 19.00 -3.93 0.76
N GLU A 292 18.43 -3.03 -0.05
CA GLU A 292 17.95 -3.34 -1.40
C GLU A 292 19.09 -3.88 -2.28
N LEU A 293 20.23 -3.17 -2.31
CA LEU A 293 21.40 -3.58 -3.08
C LEU A 293 21.95 -4.95 -2.63
N LYS A 294 21.86 -5.26 -1.34
CA LYS A 294 22.27 -6.56 -0.79
C LYS A 294 21.30 -7.68 -1.22
N MET A 295 20.00 -7.40 -1.30
CA MET A 295 19.00 -8.33 -1.84
C MET A 295 19.24 -8.57 -3.34
N GLU A 296 19.44 -7.50 -4.12
CA GLU A 296 19.80 -7.60 -5.56
C GLU A 296 21.07 -8.44 -5.77
N GLU A 297 22.10 -8.24 -4.95
CA GLU A 297 23.34 -9.02 -4.99
C GLU A 297 23.10 -10.50 -4.69
N ALA A 298 22.32 -10.81 -3.65
CA ALA A 298 21.98 -12.19 -3.28
C ALA A 298 21.21 -12.91 -4.39
N GLU A 299 20.23 -12.24 -5.01
CA GLU A 299 19.48 -12.76 -6.15
C GLU A 299 20.38 -13.00 -7.36
N ALA A 300 21.22 -12.02 -7.74
CA ALA A 300 22.15 -12.17 -8.87
C ALA A 300 23.09 -13.36 -8.69
N ILE A 301 23.61 -13.56 -7.48
CA ILE A 301 24.48 -14.70 -7.13
C ILE A 301 23.72 -16.03 -7.23
N GLU A 302 22.48 -16.12 -6.74
CA GLU A 302 21.66 -17.33 -6.84
C GLU A 302 21.44 -17.74 -8.30
N TYR A 303 21.29 -16.77 -9.19
CA TYR A 303 21.11 -16.99 -10.62
C TYR A 303 22.42 -17.12 -11.43
N GLY A 304 23.58 -16.95 -10.79
CA GLY A 304 24.90 -17.02 -11.43
C GLY A 304 25.20 -15.84 -12.37
N ASP A 305 24.61 -14.68 -12.10
CA ASP A 305 24.85 -13.40 -12.79
C ASP A 305 25.67 -12.43 -11.92
N LEU A 306 26.01 -11.27 -12.46
CA LEU A 306 26.63 -10.17 -11.71
C LEU A 306 25.57 -9.13 -11.32
N PRO A 307 25.65 -8.52 -10.13
CA PRO A 307 24.74 -7.45 -9.74
C PRO A 307 24.92 -6.23 -10.65
N GLU A 308 23.82 -5.54 -10.97
CA GLU A 308 23.83 -4.36 -11.83
C GLU A 308 24.41 -3.12 -11.12
N ARG A 309 24.15 -3.01 -9.82
CA ARG A 309 24.61 -1.93 -8.94
C ARG A 309 25.55 -2.50 -7.86
N GLU A 310 26.57 -1.72 -7.49
CA GLU A 310 27.52 -2.09 -6.44
C GLU A 310 27.15 -1.42 -5.11
N ASN A 311 26.99 -2.22 -4.05
CA ASN A 311 26.88 -1.72 -2.68
C ASN A 311 28.23 -1.14 -2.20
N LYS A 312 28.25 0.15 -1.83
CA LYS A 312 29.44 0.89 -1.40
C LYS A 312 29.75 0.73 0.09
N LYS A 313 28.84 0.15 0.88
CA LYS A 313 29.01 -0.15 2.31
C LYS A 313 29.34 1.09 3.15
N PHE A 314 28.65 2.19 2.85
CA PHE A 314 28.73 3.43 3.63
C PHE A 314 28.26 3.19 5.06
N ALA A 315 27.16 2.45 5.27
CA ALA A 315 26.65 2.16 6.61
C ALA A 315 27.68 1.42 7.47
N THR A 316 28.30 0.35 6.92
CA THR A 316 29.34 -0.41 7.62
C THR A 316 30.55 0.45 7.97
N THR A 317 30.97 1.33 7.05
CA THR A 317 32.15 2.18 7.24
C THR A 317 31.93 3.22 8.34
N ALA A 318 30.73 3.78 8.41
CA ALA A 318 30.37 4.86 9.33
C ALA A 318 29.80 4.38 10.68
N LEU A 319 29.62 3.07 10.84
CA LEU A 319 28.93 2.43 11.97
C LEU A 319 29.42 2.90 13.35
N ASN A 320 30.75 2.96 13.55
CA ASN A 320 31.35 3.31 14.84
C ASN A 320 31.15 4.78 15.24
N ASP A 321 30.80 5.65 14.30
CA ASP A 321 30.61 7.09 14.55
C ASP A 321 29.12 7.45 14.67
N ILE A 322 28.25 6.76 13.91
CA ILE A 322 26.81 7.00 13.89
C ILE A 322 26.10 6.34 15.08
N VAL A 323 26.40 5.05 15.34
CA VAL A 323 25.68 4.28 16.37
C VAL A 323 25.75 4.95 17.74
N PRO A 324 26.91 5.46 18.22
CA PRO A 324 26.95 6.18 19.50
C PRO A 324 26.04 7.41 19.55
N VAL A 325 25.80 8.08 18.42
CA VAL A 325 24.85 9.21 18.34
C VAL A 325 23.43 8.70 18.43
N LEU A 326 23.06 7.67 17.68
CA LEU A 326 21.73 7.05 17.74
C LEU A 326 21.40 6.55 19.15
N LEU A 327 22.35 5.90 19.82
CA LEU A 327 22.21 5.45 21.20
C LEU A 327 21.95 6.61 22.18
N GLN A 328 22.51 7.80 21.93
CA GLN A 328 22.25 8.99 22.73
C GLN A 328 20.88 9.61 22.40
N LEU A 329 20.48 9.63 21.12
CA LEU A 329 19.18 10.14 20.70
C LEU A 329 18.03 9.27 21.22
N LEU A 330 18.26 7.95 21.30
CA LEU A 330 17.31 7.00 21.88
C LEU A 330 16.95 7.30 23.34
N THR A 331 17.81 8.01 24.10
CA THR A 331 17.53 8.36 25.50
C THR A 331 16.75 9.66 25.66
N GLN A 332 16.19 10.21 24.57
CA GLN A 332 15.41 11.45 24.56
C GLN A 332 13.92 11.17 24.38
N GLN A 333 13.42 10.10 25.00
CA GLN A 333 12.00 9.77 24.99
C GLN A 333 11.21 10.82 25.80
N GLU A 334 10.04 11.21 25.30
CA GLU A 334 9.14 12.12 26.00
C GLU A 334 8.00 11.32 26.69
N GLU A 335 7.77 11.55 27.99
CA GLU A 335 6.75 10.82 28.77
C GLU A 335 5.31 11.08 28.30
N ASP A 336 5.06 12.28 27.76
CA ASP A 336 3.74 12.78 27.36
C ASP A 336 3.58 12.90 25.84
N ALA A 337 4.50 12.34 25.03
CA ALA A 337 4.38 12.35 23.57
C ALA A 337 3.13 11.59 23.13
N ASP A 338 2.46 12.14 22.11
CA ASP A 338 1.31 11.47 21.48
C ASP A 338 1.80 10.21 20.73
N GLU A 339 0.97 9.17 20.66
CA GLU A 339 1.31 7.94 19.94
C GLU A 339 1.51 8.19 18.43
N ASP A 340 0.85 9.22 17.89
CA ASP A 340 0.93 9.63 16.49
C ASP A 340 2.10 10.61 16.20
N GLU A 341 2.91 10.98 17.20
CA GLU A 341 3.98 11.96 17.05
C GLU A 341 5.32 11.32 16.65
N TRP A 342 5.85 11.70 15.47
CA TRP A 342 7.18 11.29 15.03
C TRP A 342 8.27 12.19 15.62
N ASN A 343 9.05 11.65 16.55
CA ASN A 343 10.13 12.37 17.26
C ASN A 343 11.52 11.74 17.04
N ILE A 344 12.55 12.43 17.53
CA ILE A 344 13.94 12.02 17.33
C ILE A 344 14.29 10.64 17.91
N SER A 345 13.67 10.22 19.02
CA SER A 345 13.93 8.90 19.62
C SER A 345 13.40 7.77 18.73
N MET A 346 12.20 7.95 18.15
CA MET A 346 11.61 7.00 17.20
C MET A 346 12.40 6.92 15.90
N ALA A 347 12.83 8.07 15.38
CA ALA A 347 13.70 8.13 14.19
C ALA A 347 15.04 7.41 14.45
N ALA A 348 15.64 7.61 15.63
CA ALA A 348 16.89 6.94 16.00
C ALA A 348 16.74 5.42 16.12
N GLY A 349 15.63 4.93 16.71
CA GLY A 349 15.33 3.49 16.78
C GLY A 349 15.12 2.85 15.41
N THR A 350 14.37 3.53 14.54
CA THR A 350 14.13 3.09 13.15
C THR A 350 15.43 3.04 12.35
N CYS A 351 16.24 4.10 12.43
CA CYS A 351 17.56 4.13 11.80
C CYS A 351 18.48 3.01 12.30
N LEU A 352 18.47 2.74 13.62
CA LEU A 352 19.26 1.65 14.20
C LEU A 352 18.81 0.26 13.69
N ALA A 353 17.51 0.03 13.57
CA ALA A 353 16.98 -1.22 13.03
C ALA A 353 17.35 -1.42 11.55
N LEU A 354 17.24 -0.37 10.74
CA LEU A 354 17.69 -0.40 9.33
C LEU A 354 19.19 -0.65 9.24
N LEU A 355 20.00 0.00 10.08
CA LEU A 355 21.45 -0.26 10.14
C LEU A 355 21.75 -1.72 10.49
N ALA A 356 20.98 -2.34 11.40
CA ALA A 356 21.17 -3.75 11.77
C ALA A 356 20.99 -4.68 10.55
N GLN A 357 19.99 -4.42 9.71
CA GLN A 357 19.72 -5.17 8.48
C GLN A 357 20.78 -4.91 7.39
N ALA A 358 21.26 -3.67 7.28
CA ALA A 358 22.26 -3.29 6.29
C ALA A 358 23.66 -3.85 6.61
N VAL A 359 24.05 -3.92 7.89
CA VAL A 359 25.42 -4.27 8.30
C VAL A 359 25.58 -5.63 8.99
N ASP A 360 24.47 -6.34 9.23
CA ASP A 360 24.43 -7.66 9.88
C ASP A 360 25.17 -7.70 11.23
N ASP A 361 25.95 -8.76 11.46
CA ASP A 361 26.72 -9.03 12.67
C ASP A 361 27.63 -7.88 13.12
N ALA A 362 28.00 -6.96 12.21
CA ALA A 362 28.88 -5.85 12.54
C ALA A 362 28.27 -4.90 13.58
N ILE A 363 26.94 -4.82 13.68
CA ILE A 363 26.26 -3.94 14.65
C ILE A 363 26.38 -4.44 16.09
N VAL A 364 26.37 -5.77 16.28
CA VAL A 364 26.29 -6.44 17.58
C VAL A 364 27.39 -5.98 18.55
N PRO A 365 28.69 -6.01 18.22
CA PRO A 365 29.75 -5.58 19.15
C PRO A 365 29.71 -4.09 19.48
N VAL A 366 29.09 -3.26 18.64
CA VAL A 366 29.01 -1.80 18.84
C VAL A 366 27.93 -1.45 19.87
N VAL A 367 26.79 -2.14 19.84
CA VAL A 367 25.63 -1.85 20.70
C VAL A 367 25.63 -2.62 22.02
N LEU A 368 26.23 -3.82 22.07
CA LEU A 368 26.23 -4.67 23.27
C LEU A 368 26.71 -3.95 24.55
N PRO A 369 27.80 -3.14 24.53
CA PRO A 369 28.25 -2.43 25.73
C PRO A 369 27.20 -1.48 26.31
N PHE A 370 26.39 -0.85 25.46
CA PHE A 370 25.31 0.04 25.88
C PHE A 370 24.18 -0.75 26.55
N ILE A 371 23.79 -1.88 25.96
CA ILE A 371 22.74 -2.76 26.50
C ILE A 371 23.16 -3.28 27.89
N GLU A 372 24.35 -3.88 28.00
CA GLU A 372 24.85 -4.45 29.25
C GLU A 372 24.95 -3.42 30.40
N THR A 373 25.30 -2.18 30.05
CA THR A 373 25.43 -1.08 31.01
C THR A 373 24.06 -0.58 31.49
N ASN A 374 23.07 -0.51 30.60
CA ASN A 374 21.86 0.27 30.84
C ASN A 374 20.59 -0.56 31.11
N ILE A 375 20.57 -1.87 30.81
CA ILE A 375 19.37 -2.72 30.94
C ILE A 375 18.82 -2.81 32.39
N LYS A 376 19.64 -2.47 33.40
CA LYS A 376 19.26 -2.42 34.82
C LYS A 376 19.48 -1.04 35.45
N ASN A 377 19.56 0.02 34.64
CA ASN A 377 19.78 1.38 35.14
C ASN A 377 18.61 1.85 36.02
N ASP A 378 18.84 2.77 36.95
CA ASP A 378 17.76 3.38 37.73
C ASP A 378 16.92 4.35 36.88
N ASP A 379 17.54 5.00 35.88
CA ASP A 379 16.86 5.86 34.92
C ASP A 379 16.08 5.02 33.89
N TRP A 380 14.79 5.28 33.79
CA TRP A 380 13.91 4.54 32.90
C TRP A 380 14.20 4.83 31.42
N HIS A 381 14.68 6.04 31.07
CA HIS A 381 15.07 6.39 29.69
C HIS A 381 16.20 5.48 29.20
N LEU A 382 17.17 5.20 30.07
CA LEU A 382 18.31 4.32 29.76
C LEU A 382 17.88 2.85 29.74
N ARG A 383 16.99 2.42 30.64
CA ARG A 383 16.45 1.04 30.62
C ARG A 383 15.65 0.78 29.36
N GLU A 384 14.71 1.68 29.03
CA GLU A 384 13.88 1.58 27.84
C GLU A 384 14.76 1.57 26.59
N ALA A 385 15.70 2.53 26.46
CA ALA A 385 16.61 2.58 25.32
C ALA A 385 17.44 1.29 25.18
N ALA A 386 17.90 0.68 26.28
CA ALA A 386 18.63 -0.58 26.23
C ALA A 386 17.77 -1.74 25.67
N VAL A 387 16.48 -1.78 26.02
CA VAL A 387 15.53 -2.77 25.48
C VAL A 387 15.23 -2.46 24.01
N MET A 388 15.01 -1.20 23.65
CA MET A 388 14.76 -0.76 22.28
C MET A 388 15.93 -1.14 21.36
N VAL A 389 17.16 -0.87 21.79
CA VAL A 389 18.39 -1.25 21.08
C VAL A 389 18.46 -2.76 20.90
N PHE A 390 18.18 -3.53 21.94
CA PHE A 390 18.21 -4.99 21.85
C PHE A 390 17.16 -5.52 20.87
N GLY A 391 15.92 -5.02 20.90
CA GLY A 391 14.87 -5.42 19.97
C GLY A 391 15.14 -5.00 18.52
N SER A 392 15.75 -3.82 18.32
CA SER A 392 16.06 -3.27 16.99
C SER A 392 17.11 -4.07 16.22
N ILE A 393 18.01 -4.78 16.92
CA ILE A 393 19.07 -5.58 16.29
C ILE A 393 18.71 -7.06 16.11
N LEU A 394 17.47 -7.47 16.41
CA LEU A 394 17.04 -8.87 16.26
C LEU A 394 16.82 -9.27 14.80
N GLU A 395 16.81 -8.30 13.89
CA GLU A 395 16.66 -8.47 12.45
C GLU A 395 17.93 -7.97 11.75
N GLY A 396 18.48 -8.74 10.82
CA GLY A 396 19.75 -8.47 10.15
C GLY A 396 20.85 -9.48 10.50
N PRO A 397 21.43 -9.44 11.73
CA PRO A 397 22.50 -10.36 12.14
C PRO A 397 22.13 -11.84 12.01
N ASP A 398 23.14 -12.71 11.93
CA ASP A 398 22.93 -14.15 11.81
C ASP A 398 22.14 -14.70 13.02
N PRO A 399 21.03 -15.42 12.81
CA PRO A 399 20.20 -15.95 13.89
C PRO A 399 20.98 -16.80 14.91
N ASN A 400 22.06 -17.48 14.50
CA ASN A 400 22.91 -18.26 15.41
C ASN A 400 23.74 -17.37 16.34
N VAL A 401 24.16 -16.19 15.87
CA VAL A 401 24.85 -15.19 16.70
C VAL A 401 23.86 -14.63 17.73
N LEU A 402 22.64 -14.30 17.29
CA LEU A 402 21.59 -13.74 18.15
C LEU A 402 21.05 -14.75 19.17
N ALA A 403 20.99 -16.05 18.84
CA ALA A 403 20.44 -17.09 19.72
C ALA A 403 21.08 -17.11 21.11
N GLY A 404 22.41 -16.99 21.17
CA GLY A 404 23.15 -16.95 22.43
C GLY A 404 22.87 -15.71 23.27
N LEU A 405 22.59 -14.57 22.63
CA LEU A 405 22.24 -13.31 23.28
C LEU A 405 20.80 -13.34 23.80
N VAL A 406 19.85 -13.80 22.98
CA VAL A 406 18.44 -13.98 23.36
C VAL A 406 18.32 -14.92 24.55
N GLY A 407 19.02 -16.06 24.54
CA GLY A 407 18.97 -17.01 25.65
C GLY A 407 19.39 -16.40 27.00
N GLN A 408 20.32 -15.44 27.00
CA GLN A 408 20.79 -14.73 28.19
C GLN A 408 19.88 -13.56 28.59
N ALA A 409 19.35 -12.83 27.60
CA ALA A 409 18.52 -11.65 27.83
C ALA A 409 17.08 -12.00 28.22
N LEU A 410 16.54 -13.13 27.74
CA LEU A 410 15.13 -13.50 27.89
C LEU A 410 14.64 -13.50 29.37
N PRO A 411 15.37 -14.07 30.35
CA PRO A 411 14.94 -13.98 31.76
C PRO A 411 14.84 -12.54 32.29
N VAL A 412 15.73 -11.65 31.83
CA VAL A 412 15.71 -10.23 32.20
C VAL A 412 14.50 -9.55 31.57
N LEU A 413 14.28 -9.73 30.26
CA LEU A 413 13.13 -9.18 29.54
C LEU A 413 11.79 -9.65 30.15
N ILE A 414 11.68 -10.93 30.49
CA ILE A 414 10.48 -11.46 31.18
C ILE A 414 10.24 -10.73 32.51
N SER A 415 11.28 -10.42 33.28
CA SER A 415 11.12 -9.65 34.52
C SER A 415 10.72 -8.19 34.28
N MET A 416 11.16 -7.60 33.16
CA MET A 416 10.86 -6.21 32.78
C MET A 416 9.41 -5.99 32.33
N MET A 417 8.66 -7.05 32.01
CA MET A 417 7.20 -6.97 31.83
C MET A 417 6.45 -6.50 33.10
N THR A 418 7.14 -6.48 34.24
CA THR A 418 6.63 -5.96 35.51
C THR A 418 7.35 -4.68 35.98
N ASP A 419 8.07 -3.98 35.09
CA ASP A 419 8.74 -2.72 35.43
C ASP A 419 7.75 -1.66 35.92
N SER A 420 8.24 -0.79 36.80
CA SER A 420 7.50 0.36 37.31
C SER A 420 7.08 1.37 36.25
N ASN A 421 7.87 1.51 35.19
CA ASN A 421 7.62 2.45 34.10
C ASN A 421 6.92 1.75 32.93
N ALA A 422 5.85 2.36 32.41
CA ALA A 422 5.05 1.77 31.35
C ALA A 422 5.74 1.77 29.98
N ALA A 423 6.59 2.76 29.67
CA ALA A 423 7.37 2.78 28.44
C ALA A 423 8.34 1.59 28.38
N VAL A 424 8.99 1.28 29.52
CA VAL A 424 9.86 0.10 29.63
C VAL A 424 9.07 -1.19 29.39
N LYS A 425 7.89 -1.33 30.00
CA LYS A 425 7.02 -2.51 29.79
C LYS A 425 6.55 -2.64 28.34
N ASP A 426 6.20 -1.52 27.72
CA ASP A 426 5.75 -1.48 26.33
C ASP A 426 6.84 -1.94 25.36
N THR A 427 8.02 -1.33 25.43
CA THR A 427 9.17 -1.70 24.61
C THR A 427 9.63 -3.12 24.91
N THR A 428 9.47 -3.59 26.14
CA THR A 428 9.72 -5.01 26.51
C THR A 428 8.72 -5.94 25.82
N ALA A 429 7.42 -5.62 25.82
CA ALA A 429 6.41 -6.42 25.15
C ALA A 429 6.67 -6.49 23.64
N TRP A 430 7.01 -5.36 23.02
CA TRP A 430 7.43 -5.31 21.61
C TRP A 430 8.69 -6.14 21.35
N THR A 431 9.71 -6.04 22.21
CA THR A 431 10.96 -6.82 22.07
C THR A 431 10.71 -8.32 22.23
N LEU A 432 9.84 -8.74 23.16
CA LEU A 432 9.44 -10.14 23.30
C LEU A 432 8.67 -10.63 22.06
N GLY A 433 7.83 -9.80 21.46
CA GLY A 433 7.17 -10.14 20.21
C GLY A 433 8.13 -10.30 19.04
N ARG A 434 9.15 -9.43 18.92
CA ARG A 434 10.24 -9.58 17.93
C ARG A 434 11.00 -10.89 18.13
N ILE A 435 11.26 -11.30 19.38
CA ILE A 435 11.85 -12.62 19.67
C ILE A 435 10.90 -13.74 19.22
N CYS A 436 9.61 -13.65 19.51
CA CYS A 436 8.62 -14.64 19.09
C CYS A 436 8.54 -14.76 17.56
N GLU A 437 8.63 -13.65 16.84
CA GLU A 437 8.56 -13.58 15.37
C GLU A 437 9.82 -14.13 14.70
N LEU A 438 11.00 -13.66 15.11
CA LEU A 438 12.24 -13.88 14.36
C LEU A 438 13.09 -15.03 14.93
N LEU A 439 13.01 -15.28 16.24
CA LEU A 439 14.01 -16.08 16.96
C LEU A 439 13.39 -17.10 17.92
N VAL A 440 12.14 -17.55 17.67
CA VAL A 440 11.49 -18.55 18.54
C VAL A 440 12.31 -19.83 18.69
N GLY A 441 13.08 -20.21 17.65
CA GLY A 441 13.97 -21.37 17.68
C GLY A 441 15.09 -21.26 18.72
N SER A 442 15.38 -20.05 19.19
CA SER A 442 16.35 -19.77 20.26
C SER A 442 15.74 -19.88 21.66
N VAL A 443 14.41 -19.92 21.78
CA VAL A 443 13.70 -20.05 23.05
C VAL A 443 13.68 -21.53 23.46
N ASN A 444 14.20 -21.83 24.65
CA ASN A 444 14.16 -23.20 25.16
C ASN A 444 12.72 -23.57 25.57
N ILE A 445 12.07 -24.38 24.75
CA ILE A 445 10.67 -24.79 24.93
C ILE A 445 10.42 -25.43 26.32
N GLU A 446 11.35 -26.24 26.82
CA GLU A 446 11.18 -26.97 28.08
C GLU A 446 11.29 -26.09 29.33
N SER A 447 12.08 -25.01 29.28
CA SER A 447 12.41 -24.22 30.49
C SER A 447 11.95 -22.77 30.44
N GLN A 448 11.80 -22.17 29.26
CA GLN A 448 11.53 -20.74 29.09
C GLN A 448 10.13 -20.44 28.56
N LEU A 449 9.53 -21.35 27.77
CA LEU A 449 8.24 -21.09 27.12
C LEU A 449 7.12 -20.76 28.11
N GLN A 450 7.01 -21.53 29.21
CA GLN A 450 5.98 -21.26 30.22
C GLN A 450 6.11 -19.85 30.81
N ALA A 451 7.34 -19.42 31.10
CA ALA A 451 7.59 -18.11 31.67
C ALA A 451 7.28 -16.99 30.67
N LEU A 452 7.66 -17.18 29.40
CA LEU A 452 7.36 -16.26 28.31
C LEU A 452 5.84 -16.11 28.11
N VAL A 453 5.11 -17.22 27.94
CA VAL A 453 3.65 -17.21 27.81
C VAL A 453 2.98 -16.53 29.00
N THR A 454 3.45 -16.83 30.21
CA THR A 454 2.90 -16.20 31.43
C THR A 454 3.11 -14.68 31.42
N ALA A 455 4.29 -14.21 31.01
CA ALA A 455 4.60 -12.78 30.94
C ALA A 455 3.72 -12.06 29.91
N LEU A 456 3.52 -12.65 28.73
CA LEU A 456 2.65 -12.10 27.68
C LEU A 456 1.18 -12.07 28.13
N VAL A 457 0.71 -13.13 28.80
CA VAL A 457 -0.65 -13.17 29.35
C VAL A 457 -0.87 -12.13 30.46
N ILE A 458 0.14 -11.85 31.29
CA ILE A 458 0.10 -10.74 32.26
C ILE A 458 -0.03 -9.40 31.53
N GLY A 459 0.69 -9.23 30.41
CA GLY A 459 0.60 -8.02 29.58
C GLY A 459 -0.79 -7.71 29.03
N LEU A 460 -1.65 -8.72 28.83
CA LEU A 460 -3.06 -8.55 28.41
C LEU A 460 -3.94 -7.82 29.44
N GLU A 461 -3.47 -7.71 30.69
CA GLU A 461 -4.16 -7.00 31.77
C GLU A 461 -3.67 -5.56 31.98
N ASP A 462 -2.69 -5.10 31.18
CA ASP A 462 -2.02 -3.80 31.34
C ASP A 462 -2.67 -2.68 30.50
N ARG A 463 -1.91 -1.62 30.18
CA ARG A 463 -2.35 -0.50 29.35
C ARG A 463 -2.56 -0.90 27.88
N PRO A 464 -3.43 -0.19 27.13
CA PRO A 464 -3.74 -0.45 25.71
C PRO A 464 -2.57 -0.89 24.83
N ARG A 465 -1.49 -0.09 24.79
CA ARG A 465 -0.31 -0.36 23.96
C ARG A 465 0.43 -1.65 24.33
N ILE A 466 0.56 -1.93 25.63
CA ILE A 466 1.17 -3.17 26.13
C ILE A 466 0.28 -4.38 25.79
N ILE A 467 -1.04 -4.24 25.86
CA ILE A 467 -1.98 -5.28 25.42
C ILE A 467 -1.79 -5.57 23.94
N ALA A 468 -1.77 -4.53 23.09
CA ALA A 468 -1.58 -4.69 21.64
C ALA A 468 -0.27 -5.42 21.31
N ASN A 469 0.84 -5.00 21.92
CA ASN A 469 2.14 -5.66 21.75
C ASN A 469 2.16 -7.10 22.29
N SER A 470 1.46 -7.36 23.40
CA SER A 470 1.33 -8.72 23.96
C SER A 470 0.47 -9.63 23.06
N CYS A 471 -0.59 -9.11 22.47
CA CYS A 471 -1.40 -9.82 21.47
C CYS A 471 -0.58 -10.17 20.23
N TRP A 472 0.16 -9.21 19.69
CA TRP A 472 1.06 -9.44 18.54
C TRP A 472 2.16 -10.46 18.86
N ALA A 473 2.76 -10.40 20.05
CA ALA A 473 3.74 -11.39 20.49
C ALA A 473 3.15 -12.81 20.62
N LEU A 474 1.92 -12.93 21.14
CA LEU A 474 1.20 -14.21 21.24
C LEU A 474 0.83 -14.76 19.85
N MET A 475 0.42 -13.89 18.93
CA MET A 475 0.16 -14.21 17.52
C MET A 475 1.40 -14.77 16.85
N SER A 476 2.52 -14.03 16.91
CA SER A 476 3.80 -14.45 16.35
C SER A 476 4.27 -15.78 16.94
N LEU A 477 4.09 -15.98 18.26
CA LEU A 477 4.45 -17.22 18.94
C LEU A 477 3.67 -18.44 18.40
N THR A 478 2.37 -18.30 18.11
CA THR A 478 1.57 -19.42 17.61
C THR A 478 1.83 -19.72 16.14
N GLU A 479 2.15 -18.71 15.34
CA GLU A 479 2.53 -18.88 13.94
C GLU A 479 3.89 -19.57 13.81
N GLN A 480 4.88 -19.16 14.59
CA GLN A 480 6.22 -19.73 14.55
C GLN A 480 6.31 -21.12 15.20
N LEU A 481 5.40 -21.44 16.13
CA LEU A 481 5.25 -22.78 16.72
C LEU A 481 4.11 -23.58 16.08
N ALA A 482 3.65 -23.19 14.89
CA ALA A 482 2.55 -23.86 14.20
C ALA A 482 2.89 -25.34 13.99
N PRO A 483 1.97 -26.26 14.34
CA PRO A 483 2.24 -27.67 14.19
C PRO A 483 2.22 -28.06 12.72
N GLU A 484 3.17 -28.91 12.30
CA GLU A 484 3.18 -29.45 10.93
C GLU A 484 1.88 -30.22 10.66
N PRO A 485 1.21 -29.95 9.52
CA PRO A 485 -0.01 -30.68 9.17
C PRO A 485 0.31 -32.17 8.96
N GLY A 486 -0.61 -33.02 9.40
CA GLY A 486 -0.52 -34.45 9.20
C GLY A 486 -0.64 -34.86 7.73
N PRO A 487 -0.46 -36.15 7.41
CA PRO A 487 -0.69 -36.69 6.08
C PRO A 487 -2.07 -36.28 5.55
N GLU A 488 -2.16 -35.91 4.28
CA GLU A 488 -3.41 -35.45 3.63
C GLU A 488 -3.97 -34.11 4.16
N GLY A 489 -3.16 -33.32 4.88
CA GLY A 489 -3.55 -31.98 5.34
C GLY A 489 -4.43 -31.98 6.59
N GLN A 490 -4.45 -33.08 7.34
CA GLN A 490 -5.20 -33.17 8.59
C GLN A 490 -4.53 -32.33 9.69
N PRO A 491 -5.29 -31.70 10.61
CA PRO A 491 -4.72 -31.00 11.76
C PRO A 491 -3.86 -31.94 12.61
N ALA A 492 -2.72 -31.44 13.09
CA ALA A 492 -1.88 -32.19 14.01
C ALA A 492 -2.66 -32.58 15.28
N ALA A 493 -2.32 -33.73 15.87
CA ALA A 493 -3.03 -34.23 17.05
C ALA A 493 -2.85 -33.33 18.28
N THR A 494 -1.67 -32.72 18.43
CA THR A 494 -1.31 -31.81 19.53
C THR A 494 -0.24 -30.84 19.05
N SER A 495 0.03 -29.79 19.83
CA SER A 495 1.04 -28.77 19.54
C SER A 495 1.82 -28.40 20.80
N THR A 496 2.95 -27.73 20.64
CA THR A 496 3.75 -27.18 21.75
C THR A 496 2.93 -26.25 22.65
N LEU A 497 1.96 -25.53 22.07
CA LEU A 497 1.11 -24.57 22.78
C LEU A 497 -0.18 -25.19 23.34
N SER A 498 -0.49 -26.47 23.07
CA SER A 498 -1.74 -27.11 23.51
C SER A 498 -2.01 -26.98 25.00
N ALA A 499 -0.96 -27.06 25.85
CA ALA A 499 -1.09 -26.94 27.30
C ALA A 499 -1.50 -25.54 27.78
N TYR A 500 -1.22 -24.50 26.99
CA TYR A 500 -1.49 -23.10 27.31
C TYR A 500 -2.72 -22.55 26.57
N TYR A 501 -3.16 -23.24 25.52
CA TYR A 501 -4.15 -22.78 24.54
C TYR A 501 -5.43 -22.23 25.20
N GLN A 502 -6.07 -23.00 26.09
CA GLN A 502 -7.31 -22.57 26.73
C GLN A 502 -7.12 -21.29 27.56
N GLY A 503 -6.05 -21.23 28.36
CA GLY A 503 -5.78 -20.08 29.23
C GLY A 503 -5.50 -18.79 28.44
N ILE A 504 -4.82 -18.92 27.29
CA ILE A 504 -4.55 -17.79 26.39
C ILE A 504 -5.85 -17.33 25.73
N VAL A 505 -6.63 -18.24 25.16
CA VAL A 505 -7.92 -17.92 24.51
C VAL A 505 -8.88 -17.25 25.49
N ASP A 506 -9.01 -17.78 26.71
CA ASP A 506 -9.89 -17.19 27.73
C ASP A 506 -9.48 -15.74 28.05
N LYS A 507 -8.17 -15.47 28.13
CA LYS A 507 -7.65 -14.13 28.41
C LYS A 507 -7.82 -13.17 27.24
N LEU A 508 -7.60 -13.63 26.02
CA LEU A 508 -7.87 -12.84 24.81
C LEU A 508 -9.36 -12.50 24.70
N LEU A 509 -10.26 -13.44 24.98
CA LEU A 509 -11.71 -13.19 25.00
C LEU A 509 -12.08 -12.08 26.01
N VAL A 510 -11.51 -12.11 27.21
CA VAL A 510 -11.70 -11.03 28.19
C VAL A 510 -11.23 -9.67 27.66
N VAL A 511 -10.15 -9.61 26.89
CA VAL A 511 -9.70 -8.37 26.23
C VAL A 511 -10.70 -7.93 25.16
N THR A 512 -11.26 -8.86 24.38
CA THR A 512 -12.24 -8.54 23.33
C THR A 512 -13.56 -7.97 23.86
N GLU A 513 -13.89 -8.25 25.12
CA GLU A 513 -15.10 -7.76 25.80
C GLU A 513 -14.93 -6.35 26.41
N LYS A 514 -13.72 -5.76 26.38
CA LYS A 514 -13.51 -4.40 26.90
C LYS A 514 -14.26 -3.36 26.04
N PRO A 515 -14.81 -2.30 26.68
CA PRO A 515 -15.68 -1.34 25.99
C PRO A 515 -14.93 -0.34 25.09
N THR A 516 -13.63 -0.16 25.28
CA THR A 516 -12.78 0.75 24.51
C THR A 516 -11.89 -0.03 23.53
N ASN A 517 -11.32 0.66 22.55
CA ASN A 517 -10.30 0.11 21.64
C ASN A 517 -9.18 1.15 21.41
N GLU A 518 -8.65 1.71 22.48
CA GLU A 518 -7.47 2.60 22.42
C GLU A 518 -6.26 1.83 21.88
N SER A 519 -5.38 2.48 21.11
CA SER A 519 -4.20 1.85 20.50
C SER A 519 -4.49 0.52 19.77
N ASN A 520 -5.72 0.33 19.26
CA ASN A 520 -6.21 -0.87 18.58
C ASN A 520 -6.08 -2.20 19.37
N PHE A 521 -5.99 -2.16 20.70
CA PHE A 521 -5.72 -3.38 21.50
C PHE A 521 -6.76 -4.49 21.32
N ARG A 522 -8.03 -4.12 21.08
CA ARG A 522 -9.14 -5.07 20.89
C ARG A 522 -9.03 -5.76 19.54
N THR A 523 -8.69 -4.99 18.51
CA THR A 523 -8.42 -5.53 17.16
C THR A 523 -7.23 -6.48 17.19
N ALA A 524 -6.14 -6.10 17.86
CA ALA A 524 -4.98 -6.97 18.06
C ALA A 524 -5.35 -8.28 18.81
N ALA A 525 -6.26 -8.23 19.78
CA ALA A 525 -6.75 -9.43 20.47
C ALA A 525 -7.56 -10.36 19.54
N TYR A 526 -8.37 -9.81 18.64
CA TYR A 526 -9.08 -10.57 17.62
C TYR A 526 -8.14 -11.21 16.59
N GLU A 527 -7.11 -10.48 16.16
CA GLU A 527 -6.05 -11.00 15.28
C GLU A 527 -5.27 -12.15 15.95
N ALA A 528 -4.91 -11.99 17.23
CA ALA A 528 -4.29 -13.07 18.00
C ALA A 528 -5.23 -14.29 18.09
N LEU A 529 -6.53 -14.10 18.37
CA LEU A 529 -7.50 -15.20 18.37
C LEU A 529 -7.56 -15.91 17.01
N ASN A 530 -7.58 -15.16 15.91
CA ASN A 530 -7.56 -15.71 14.56
C ASN A 530 -6.33 -16.59 14.30
N ALA A 531 -5.14 -16.13 14.69
CA ALA A 531 -3.91 -16.90 14.53
C ALA A 531 -3.90 -18.18 15.38
N TYR A 532 -4.41 -18.14 16.61
CA TYR A 532 -4.55 -19.34 17.44
C TYR A 532 -5.54 -20.35 16.83
N ILE A 533 -6.66 -19.87 16.29
CA ILE A 533 -7.66 -20.71 15.62
C ILE A 533 -7.05 -21.34 14.36
N ALA A 534 -6.37 -20.56 13.52
CA ALA A 534 -5.72 -21.04 12.30
C ALA A 534 -4.69 -22.14 12.60
N ASN A 535 -3.92 -21.98 13.68
CA ASN A 535 -2.85 -22.90 14.09
C ASN A 535 -3.30 -23.97 15.13
N ALA A 536 -4.61 -24.08 15.41
CA ALA A 536 -5.12 -25.04 16.40
C ALA A 536 -4.83 -26.51 16.04
N SER A 537 -4.47 -27.33 17.03
CA SER A 537 -4.36 -28.78 16.92
C SER A 537 -5.68 -29.46 17.28
N ALA A 538 -5.84 -30.74 16.93
CA ALA A 538 -7.10 -31.47 17.09
C ALA A 538 -7.58 -31.54 18.56
N ASP A 539 -6.65 -31.59 19.52
CA ASP A 539 -6.94 -31.57 20.97
C ASP A 539 -7.50 -30.23 21.47
N THR A 540 -7.33 -29.13 20.73
CA THR A 540 -7.82 -27.79 21.11
C THR A 540 -9.12 -27.38 20.40
N PHE A 541 -9.68 -28.24 19.55
CA PHE A 541 -10.91 -27.95 18.78
C PHE A 541 -12.13 -27.64 19.66
N ASN A 542 -12.20 -28.23 20.86
CA ASN A 542 -13.25 -27.90 21.83
C ASN A 542 -13.18 -26.42 22.24
N ALA A 543 -11.98 -25.89 22.48
CA ALA A 543 -11.77 -24.49 22.81
C ALA A 543 -12.19 -23.59 21.63
N VAL A 544 -11.80 -23.95 20.40
CA VAL A 544 -12.19 -23.23 19.17
C VAL A 544 -13.71 -23.16 19.02
N SER A 545 -14.42 -24.27 19.28
CA SER A 545 -15.88 -24.30 19.17
C SER A 545 -16.58 -23.37 20.18
N GLN A 546 -15.97 -23.13 21.34
CA GLN A 546 -16.54 -22.29 22.40
C GLN A 546 -16.42 -20.78 22.09
N ILE A 547 -15.43 -20.37 21.30
CA ILE A 547 -15.22 -18.97 20.88
C ILE A 547 -16.46 -18.43 20.14
N THR A 548 -17.16 -19.28 19.39
CA THR A 548 -18.37 -18.88 18.62
C THR A 548 -19.62 -18.63 19.47
N LEU A 549 -19.58 -18.92 20.77
CA LEU A 549 -20.77 -19.01 21.60
C LEU A 549 -21.05 -17.75 22.46
N THR A 550 -20.11 -16.80 22.57
CA THR A 550 -20.30 -15.55 23.35
C THR A 550 -21.24 -14.59 22.59
N ASN A 551 -22.29 -14.13 23.29
CA ASN A 551 -23.63 -14.00 22.73
C ASN A 551 -24.25 -12.58 22.80
N GLU A 552 -23.46 -11.50 22.79
CA GLU A 552 -23.98 -10.17 23.17
C GLU A 552 -23.66 -9.01 22.20
N LEU A 553 -23.50 -9.27 20.91
CA LEU A 553 -23.12 -8.23 19.93
C LEU A 553 -24.27 -7.55 19.17
N LEU A 554 -25.52 -8.02 19.33
CA LEU A 554 -26.66 -7.55 18.52
C LEU A 554 -27.61 -6.57 19.24
N ASN A 555 -27.31 -6.13 20.46
CA ASN A 555 -28.27 -5.42 21.33
C ASN A 555 -27.88 -3.98 21.75
N ILE A 556 -27.07 -3.24 20.97
CA ILE A 556 -26.61 -1.91 21.44
C ILE A 556 -26.66 -0.85 20.32
N ASP A 557 -27.32 0.27 20.62
CA ASP A 557 -27.77 1.33 19.71
C ASP A 557 -26.67 2.28 19.15
N ASP A 558 -25.39 2.11 19.51
CA ASP A 558 -24.30 2.99 19.03
C ASP A 558 -23.64 2.43 17.75
N ARG A 559 -24.02 2.95 16.59
CA ARG A 559 -23.73 2.31 15.29
C ARG A 559 -22.31 2.46 14.72
N SER A 560 -21.45 3.35 15.23
CA SER A 560 -20.11 3.58 14.66
C SER A 560 -18.98 2.79 15.36
N ASN A 561 -18.95 2.76 16.70
CA ASN A 561 -17.91 2.03 17.46
C ASN A 561 -18.04 0.49 17.39
N TRP A 562 -19.17 0.00 16.89
CA TRP A 562 -19.48 -1.42 16.80
C TRP A 562 -19.32 -2.00 15.39
N ALA A 563 -19.11 -1.19 14.35
CA ALA A 563 -18.85 -1.69 12.99
C ALA A 563 -17.50 -2.44 12.92
N GLU A 564 -16.45 -1.87 13.51
CA GLU A 564 -15.14 -2.52 13.69
C GLU A 564 -15.28 -3.85 14.46
N LEU A 565 -16.08 -3.84 15.53
CA LEU A 565 -16.28 -5.03 16.35
C LEU A 565 -17.05 -6.13 15.60
N GLN A 566 -18.04 -5.75 14.80
CA GLN A 566 -18.76 -6.68 13.92
C GLN A 566 -17.84 -7.26 12.85
N SER A 567 -16.93 -6.46 12.29
CA SER A 567 -15.91 -6.91 11.34
C SER A 567 -14.94 -7.92 11.96
N ASN A 568 -14.36 -7.56 13.11
CA ASN A 568 -13.48 -8.42 13.89
C ASN A 568 -14.17 -9.76 14.27
N PHE A 569 -15.45 -9.71 14.63
CA PHE A 569 -16.23 -10.90 14.92
C PHE A 569 -16.47 -11.78 13.70
N CYS A 570 -16.81 -11.19 12.54
CA CYS A 570 -16.93 -11.93 11.29
C CYS A 570 -15.62 -12.60 10.90
N SER A 571 -14.48 -11.92 11.09
CA SER A 571 -13.14 -12.45 10.89
C SER A 571 -12.89 -13.70 11.75
N VAL A 572 -13.23 -13.68 13.04
CA VAL A 572 -13.14 -14.87 13.91
C VAL A 572 -14.05 -16.00 13.45
N ILE A 573 -15.30 -15.71 13.07
CA ILE A 573 -16.20 -16.74 12.54
C ILE A 573 -15.60 -17.38 11.29
N ILE A 574 -15.07 -16.59 10.35
CA ILE A 574 -14.42 -17.09 9.14
C ILE A 574 -13.27 -18.03 9.50
N SER A 575 -12.40 -17.64 10.43
CA SER A 575 -11.30 -18.47 10.92
C SER A 575 -11.79 -19.79 11.52
N VAL A 576 -12.85 -19.76 12.34
CA VAL A 576 -13.45 -20.98 12.91
C VAL A 576 -14.02 -21.88 11.82
N ILE A 577 -14.78 -21.33 10.86
CA ILE A 577 -15.35 -22.11 9.76
C ILE A 577 -14.23 -22.79 8.96
N ARG A 578 -13.18 -22.04 8.59
CA ARG A 578 -12.04 -22.58 7.84
C ARG A 578 -11.34 -23.70 8.61
N LYS A 579 -11.13 -23.52 9.91
CA LYS A 579 -10.42 -24.52 10.72
C LYS A 579 -11.24 -25.78 10.96
N MET A 580 -12.55 -25.65 11.21
CA MET A 580 -13.43 -26.79 11.44
C MET A 580 -13.82 -27.52 10.15
N GLY A 581 -13.82 -26.81 9.01
CA GLY A 581 -14.31 -27.35 7.73
C GLY A 581 -15.72 -27.93 7.88
N ALA A 582 -15.93 -29.15 7.39
CA ALA A 582 -17.22 -29.84 7.49
C ALA A 582 -17.72 -30.07 8.93
N GLN A 583 -16.84 -30.01 9.94
CA GLN A 583 -17.22 -30.18 11.34
C GLN A 583 -18.00 -28.97 11.90
N VAL A 584 -18.06 -27.84 11.17
CA VAL A 584 -18.84 -26.66 11.56
C VAL A 584 -20.35 -26.89 11.48
N LYS A 585 -20.80 -27.95 10.82
CA LYS A 585 -22.23 -28.24 10.55
C LYS A 585 -23.16 -28.11 11.78
N PRO A 586 -22.82 -28.56 13.00
CA PRO A 586 -23.67 -28.37 14.18
C PRO A 586 -23.89 -26.90 14.59
N LEU A 587 -23.00 -26.00 14.15
CA LEU A 587 -23.05 -24.56 14.43
C LEU A 587 -23.64 -23.75 13.27
N ALA A 588 -23.85 -24.37 12.10
CA ALA A 588 -24.25 -23.70 10.86
C ALA A 588 -25.54 -22.88 11.03
N ASP A 589 -26.59 -23.44 11.60
CA ASP A 589 -27.88 -22.75 11.81
C ASP A 589 -27.71 -21.47 12.64
N ARG A 590 -26.90 -21.54 13.70
CA ARG A 590 -26.65 -20.39 14.58
C ARG A 590 -25.84 -19.31 13.85
N ILE A 591 -24.75 -19.70 13.19
CA ILE A 591 -23.88 -18.76 12.45
C ILE A 591 -24.67 -18.08 11.33
N MET A 592 -25.42 -18.83 10.53
CA MET A 592 -26.22 -18.27 9.43
C MET A 592 -27.34 -17.36 9.95
N THR A 593 -27.98 -17.70 11.07
CA THR A 593 -29.01 -16.85 11.69
C THR A 593 -28.42 -15.51 12.15
N LEU A 594 -27.28 -15.55 12.84
CA LEU A 594 -26.59 -14.34 13.32
C LEU A 594 -26.09 -13.47 12.15
N THR A 595 -25.54 -14.11 11.12
CA THR A 595 -25.05 -13.42 9.91
C THR A 595 -26.20 -12.72 9.18
N LEU A 596 -27.36 -13.38 9.05
CA LEU A 596 -28.55 -12.76 8.46
C LEU A 596 -29.06 -11.57 9.28
N GLN A 597 -29.08 -11.69 10.61
CA GLN A 597 -29.48 -10.59 11.50
C GLN A 597 -28.52 -9.40 11.38
N LEU A 598 -27.21 -9.67 11.33
CA LEU A 598 -26.18 -8.65 11.16
C LEU A 598 -26.36 -7.90 9.84
N VAL A 599 -26.45 -8.62 8.72
CA VAL A 599 -26.62 -8.07 7.38
C VAL A 599 -27.92 -7.27 7.25
N GLN A 600 -29.01 -7.72 7.89
CA GLN A 600 -30.27 -6.99 7.92
C GLN A 600 -30.21 -5.71 8.77
N ALA A 601 -29.43 -5.72 9.86
CA ALA A 601 -29.25 -4.57 10.75
C ALA A 601 -28.29 -3.50 10.18
N ALA A 602 -27.35 -3.88 9.31
CA ALA A 602 -26.32 -3.01 8.75
C ALA A 602 -26.87 -1.79 7.98
N GLY A 603 -28.09 -1.88 7.43
CA GLY A 603 -28.72 -0.77 6.72
C GLY A 603 -27.95 -0.33 5.47
N LYS A 604 -27.20 0.77 5.57
CA LYS A 604 -26.34 1.32 4.50
C LYS A 604 -24.83 1.15 4.78
N GLN A 605 -24.44 0.52 5.88
CA GLN A 605 -23.03 0.33 6.22
C GLN A 605 -22.46 -0.81 5.39
N SER A 606 -21.63 -0.48 4.39
CA SER A 606 -21.14 -1.45 3.41
C SER A 606 -20.16 -2.45 3.98
N THR A 607 -19.26 -2.02 4.86
CA THR A 607 -18.23 -2.87 5.48
C THR A 607 -18.83 -4.09 6.19
N ILE A 608 -19.91 -3.90 6.95
CA ILE A 608 -20.59 -5.00 7.65
C ILE A 608 -21.28 -5.95 6.67
N LEU A 609 -21.79 -5.42 5.54
CA LEU A 609 -22.34 -6.25 4.48
C LEU A 609 -21.22 -7.08 3.84
N GLU A 610 -20.08 -6.48 3.50
CA GLU A 610 -18.90 -7.18 2.97
C GLU A 610 -18.50 -8.36 3.88
N ASP A 611 -18.32 -8.09 5.17
CA ASP A 611 -17.94 -9.11 6.16
C ASP A 611 -18.99 -10.23 6.28
N GLY A 612 -20.28 -9.87 6.28
CA GLY A 612 -21.36 -10.86 6.28
C GLY A 612 -21.34 -11.76 5.05
N PHE A 613 -21.03 -11.22 3.87
CA PHE A 613 -20.90 -12.01 2.65
C PHE A 613 -19.67 -12.92 2.67
N LEU A 614 -18.54 -12.47 3.22
CA LEU A 614 -17.34 -13.30 3.42
C LEU A 614 -17.61 -14.50 4.34
N VAL A 615 -18.39 -14.30 5.41
CA VAL A 615 -18.86 -15.41 6.27
C VAL A 615 -19.69 -16.41 5.47
N VAL A 616 -20.62 -15.94 4.63
CA VAL A 616 -21.46 -16.82 3.79
C VAL A 616 -20.64 -17.57 2.74
N GLY A 617 -19.70 -16.93 2.06
CA GLY A 617 -18.81 -17.58 1.09
C GLY A 617 -17.95 -18.67 1.74
N THR A 618 -17.39 -18.37 2.92
CA THR A 618 -16.60 -19.33 3.70
C THR A 618 -17.48 -20.50 4.19
N MET A 619 -18.69 -20.22 4.68
CA MET A 619 -19.66 -21.25 5.09
C MET A 619 -20.10 -22.12 3.92
N SER A 620 -20.28 -21.54 2.73
CA SER A 620 -20.60 -22.27 1.51
C SER A 620 -19.51 -23.30 1.20
N SER A 621 -18.24 -22.89 1.27
CA SER A 621 -17.10 -23.78 1.06
C SER A 621 -17.03 -24.91 2.09
N ALA A 622 -17.41 -24.65 3.36
CA ALA A 622 -17.36 -25.65 4.44
C ALA A 622 -18.54 -26.65 4.43
N LEU A 623 -19.76 -26.19 4.12
CA LEU A 623 -20.98 -27.02 4.10
C LEU A 623 -21.20 -27.73 2.76
N GLY A 624 -20.64 -27.20 1.67
CA GLY A 624 -20.92 -27.68 0.32
C GLY A 624 -22.43 -27.65 0.02
N PRO A 625 -23.04 -28.77 -0.41
CA PRO A 625 -24.45 -28.80 -0.81
C PRO A 625 -25.43 -28.56 0.34
N ASP A 626 -24.99 -28.63 1.60
CA ASP A 626 -25.81 -28.38 2.79
C ASP A 626 -26.07 -26.87 3.03
N ILE A 627 -25.46 -25.96 2.26
CA ILE A 627 -25.75 -24.51 2.33
C ILE A 627 -27.14 -24.16 1.74
N GLN A 628 -27.70 -25.05 0.92
CA GLN A 628 -28.91 -24.81 0.15
C GLN A 628 -30.11 -24.24 0.95
N PRO A 629 -30.42 -24.69 2.18
CA PRO A 629 -31.54 -24.18 2.97
C PRO A 629 -31.44 -22.68 3.32
N TYR A 630 -30.23 -22.12 3.35
CA TYR A 630 -30.02 -20.72 3.73
C TYR A 630 -30.10 -19.75 2.54
N LEU A 631 -29.99 -20.26 1.31
CA LEU A 631 -29.91 -19.44 0.11
C LEU A 631 -31.21 -18.69 -0.19
N GLU A 632 -32.37 -19.26 0.15
CA GLU A 632 -33.67 -18.59 -0.07
C GLU A 632 -33.75 -17.22 0.63
N ALA A 633 -33.19 -17.13 1.84
CA ALA A 633 -33.14 -15.89 2.60
C ALA A 633 -32.05 -14.92 2.12
N PHE A 634 -30.94 -15.44 1.58
CA PHE A 634 -29.75 -14.65 1.24
C PHE A 634 -29.75 -14.11 -0.20
N LEU A 635 -30.40 -14.81 -1.14
CA LEU A 635 -30.46 -14.39 -2.56
C LEU A 635 -31.00 -12.96 -2.77
N PRO A 636 -32.07 -12.49 -2.09
CA PRO A 636 -32.54 -11.12 -2.24
C PRO A 636 -31.48 -10.08 -1.82
N ILE A 637 -30.62 -10.44 -0.86
CA ILE A 637 -29.55 -9.57 -0.34
C ILE A 637 -28.43 -9.48 -1.38
N ILE A 638 -28.03 -10.61 -1.98
CA ILE A 638 -27.07 -10.65 -3.11
C ILE A 638 -27.52 -9.72 -4.23
N VAL A 639 -28.79 -9.80 -4.63
CA VAL A 639 -29.36 -8.95 -5.70
C VAL A 639 -29.32 -7.48 -5.33
N ALA A 640 -29.66 -7.13 -4.08
CA ALA A 640 -29.62 -5.74 -3.63
C ALA A 640 -28.19 -5.17 -3.61
N ALA A 641 -27.22 -5.96 -3.13
CA ALA A 641 -25.81 -5.59 -3.07
C ALA A 641 -25.24 -5.35 -4.48
N LEU A 642 -25.48 -6.26 -5.43
CA LEU A 642 -24.97 -6.12 -6.79
C LEU A 642 -25.60 -4.98 -7.60
N LYS A 643 -26.78 -4.51 -7.21
CA LYS A 643 -27.41 -3.32 -7.81
C LYS A 643 -26.85 -2.02 -7.28
N ASN A 644 -26.13 -2.04 -6.16
CA ASN A 644 -25.47 -0.87 -5.62
C ASN A 644 -24.11 -0.62 -6.32
N HIS A 645 -24.17 -0.26 -7.60
CA HIS A 645 -23.00 -0.15 -8.48
C HIS A 645 -21.96 0.91 -8.03
N GLU A 646 -22.34 1.84 -7.15
CA GLU A 646 -21.44 2.84 -6.58
C GLU A 646 -20.46 2.24 -5.58
N ASP A 647 -20.79 1.09 -4.99
CA ASP A 647 -19.97 0.41 -4.00
C ASP A 647 -19.17 -0.73 -4.61
N ALA A 648 -17.94 -0.42 -5.02
CA ALA A 648 -17.07 -1.37 -5.71
C ALA A 648 -16.63 -2.55 -4.83
N ALA A 649 -16.38 -2.31 -3.54
CA ALA A 649 -15.91 -3.34 -2.61
C ALA A 649 -17.01 -4.36 -2.33
N LEU A 650 -18.21 -3.89 -1.97
CA LEU A 650 -19.37 -4.75 -1.76
C LEU A 650 -19.75 -5.56 -3.00
N CYS A 651 -19.73 -4.94 -4.19
CA CYS A 651 -19.98 -5.66 -5.43
C CYS A 651 -18.94 -6.78 -5.64
N THR A 652 -17.66 -6.50 -5.39
CA THR A 652 -16.56 -7.47 -5.55
C THR A 652 -16.74 -8.68 -4.63
N VAL A 653 -16.97 -8.44 -3.34
CA VAL A 653 -17.22 -9.52 -2.36
C VAL A 653 -18.46 -10.32 -2.74
N CYS A 654 -19.53 -9.65 -3.15
CA CYS A 654 -20.78 -10.29 -3.59
C CYS A 654 -20.57 -11.23 -4.78
N ILE A 655 -19.80 -10.82 -5.79
CA ILE A 655 -19.44 -11.66 -6.95
C ILE A 655 -18.64 -12.88 -6.50
N GLY A 656 -17.66 -12.70 -5.60
CA GLY A 656 -16.90 -13.80 -5.02
C GLY A 656 -17.81 -14.81 -4.30
N THR A 657 -18.79 -14.33 -3.51
CA THR A 657 -19.76 -15.18 -2.82
C THR A 657 -20.64 -15.98 -3.80
N ILE A 658 -21.02 -15.40 -4.95
CA ILE A 658 -21.72 -16.16 -6.02
C ILE A 658 -20.85 -17.32 -6.51
N GLY A 659 -19.56 -17.07 -6.75
CA GLY A 659 -18.59 -18.11 -7.12
C GLY A 659 -18.47 -19.21 -6.06
N ASP A 660 -18.38 -18.84 -4.78
CA ASP A 660 -18.31 -19.78 -3.66
C ASP A 660 -19.58 -20.64 -3.55
N ILE A 661 -20.76 -20.04 -3.67
CA ILE A 661 -22.05 -20.75 -3.67
C ILE A 661 -22.12 -21.71 -4.86
N ALA A 662 -21.70 -21.26 -6.05
CA ALA A 662 -21.71 -22.09 -7.25
C ALA A 662 -20.84 -23.35 -7.06
N ARG A 663 -19.60 -23.15 -6.57
CA ARG A 663 -18.64 -24.24 -6.28
C ARG A 663 -19.15 -25.18 -5.18
N ALA A 664 -19.80 -24.64 -4.15
CA ALA A 664 -20.36 -25.42 -3.04
C ALA A 664 -21.53 -26.33 -3.45
N LEU A 665 -22.44 -25.80 -4.30
CA LEU A 665 -23.62 -26.51 -4.76
C LEU A 665 -23.35 -27.46 -5.94
N GLN A 666 -22.29 -27.22 -6.71
CA GLN A 666 -21.92 -27.99 -7.91
C GLN A 666 -23.12 -28.11 -8.87
N GLU A 667 -23.53 -29.32 -9.26
CA GLU A 667 -24.66 -29.55 -10.18
C GLU A 667 -25.98 -28.91 -9.70
N LYS A 668 -26.17 -28.72 -8.40
CA LYS A 668 -27.37 -28.05 -7.85
C LYS A 668 -27.40 -26.54 -8.17
N THR A 669 -26.30 -25.95 -8.63
CA THR A 669 -26.24 -24.55 -9.07
C THR A 669 -27.14 -24.28 -10.29
N VAL A 670 -27.49 -25.32 -11.07
CA VAL A 670 -28.37 -25.20 -12.25
C VAL A 670 -29.68 -24.48 -11.93
N GLN A 671 -30.25 -24.67 -10.73
CA GLN A 671 -31.51 -24.00 -10.33
C GLN A 671 -31.36 -22.48 -10.13
N TYR A 672 -30.14 -21.98 -9.94
CA TYR A 672 -29.83 -20.57 -9.71
C TYR A 672 -29.09 -19.92 -10.89
N ALA A 673 -28.52 -20.71 -11.80
CA ALA A 673 -27.66 -20.25 -12.89
C ALA A 673 -28.28 -19.11 -13.73
N ALA A 674 -29.56 -19.23 -14.09
CA ALA A 674 -30.25 -18.20 -14.88
C ALA A 674 -30.28 -16.83 -14.16
N ALA A 675 -30.51 -16.83 -12.85
CA ALA A 675 -30.55 -15.61 -12.05
C ALA A 675 -29.16 -15.00 -11.89
N PHE A 676 -28.14 -15.81 -11.59
CA PHE A 676 -26.75 -15.35 -11.47
C PHE A 676 -26.23 -14.76 -12.77
N ILE A 677 -26.40 -15.46 -13.91
CA ILE A 677 -25.92 -14.95 -15.21
C ILE A 677 -26.64 -13.66 -15.60
N SER A 678 -27.94 -13.55 -15.35
CA SER A 678 -28.69 -12.32 -15.61
C SER A 678 -28.15 -11.14 -14.80
N LEU A 679 -27.82 -11.36 -13.53
CA LEU A 679 -27.31 -10.33 -12.63
C LEU A 679 -25.90 -9.88 -13.04
N LEU A 680 -25.01 -10.83 -13.34
CA LEU A 680 -23.65 -10.54 -13.83
C LEU A 680 -23.67 -9.73 -15.14
N LEU A 681 -24.58 -10.06 -16.07
CA LEU A 681 -24.73 -9.31 -17.33
C LEU A 681 -25.27 -7.88 -17.10
N GLU A 682 -26.21 -7.68 -16.17
CA GLU A 682 -26.72 -6.35 -15.79
C GLU A 682 -25.59 -5.49 -15.22
N SER A 683 -24.73 -6.06 -14.36
CA SER A 683 -23.57 -5.39 -13.78
C SER A 683 -22.56 -4.89 -14.83
N LEU A 684 -22.28 -5.69 -15.87
CA LEU A 684 -21.35 -5.28 -16.94
C LEU A 684 -21.86 -4.09 -17.76
N GLN A 685 -23.18 -3.98 -17.91
CA GLN A 685 -23.83 -2.89 -18.67
C GLN A 685 -23.84 -1.55 -17.90
N SER A 686 -23.57 -1.57 -16.60
CA SER A 686 -23.51 -0.37 -15.78
C SER A 686 -22.39 0.57 -16.22
N GLN A 687 -22.72 1.85 -16.40
CA GLN A 687 -21.75 2.92 -16.65
C GLN A 687 -21.12 3.46 -15.35
N VAL A 688 -21.72 3.12 -14.20
CA VAL A 688 -21.28 3.58 -12.88
C VAL A 688 -20.30 2.60 -12.24
N MET A 689 -20.45 1.30 -12.53
CA MET A 689 -19.63 0.26 -11.93
C MET A 689 -18.15 0.40 -12.34
N GLY A 690 -17.28 0.42 -11.32
CA GLY A 690 -15.84 0.53 -11.51
C GLY A 690 -15.25 -0.57 -12.40
N ARG A 691 -14.23 -0.21 -13.19
CA ARG A 691 -13.60 -1.08 -14.18
C ARG A 691 -13.03 -2.38 -13.59
N ASN A 692 -12.51 -2.33 -12.37
CA ASN A 692 -11.92 -3.50 -11.68
C ASN A 692 -12.98 -4.50 -11.23
N VAL A 693 -14.17 -4.03 -10.81
CA VAL A 693 -15.30 -4.90 -10.43
C VAL A 693 -15.78 -5.69 -11.65
N LYS A 694 -15.79 -5.07 -12.83
CA LYS A 694 -16.16 -5.76 -14.08
C LYS A 694 -15.23 -6.94 -14.40
N ILE A 695 -13.95 -6.86 -14.05
CA ILE A 695 -13.00 -7.97 -14.22
C ILE A 695 -13.47 -9.18 -13.39
N GLN A 696 -13.89 -8.94 -12.15
CA GLN A 696 -14.39 -9.99 -11.25
C GLN A 696 -15.69 -10.62 -11.78
N VAL A 697 -16.57 -9.80 -12.37
CA VAL A 697 -17.78 -10.30 -13.04
C VAL A 697 -17.43 -11.27 -14.17
N LEU A 698 -16.41 -10.95 -14.98
CA LEU A 698 -15.95 -11.81 -16.08
C LEU A 698 -15.42 -13.14 -15.55
N ALA A 699 -14.56 -13.12 -14.52
CA ALA A 699 -14.02 -14.33 -13.89
C ALA A 699 -15.13 -15.24 -13.31
N CYS A 700 -16.17 -14.65 -12.72
CA CYS A 700 -17.30 -15.38 -12.14
C CYS A 700 -18.10 -16.20 -13.17
N PHE A 701 -18.10 -15.82 -14.47
CA PHE A 701 -18.65 -16.70 -15.51
C PHE A 701 -17.93 -18.05 -15.55
N GLY A 702 -16.62 -18.06 -15.32
CA GLY A 702 -15.81 -19.27 -15.21
C GLY A 702 -16.21 -20.14 -14.03
N ASP A 703 -16.41 -19.56 -12.84
CA ASP A 703 -16.85 -20.28 -11.64
C ASP A 703 -18.22 -20.97 -11.83
N VAL A 704 -19.18 -20.24 -12.41
CA VAL A 704 -20.52 -20.78 -12.69
C VAL A 704 -20.44 -21.89 -13.74
N ALA A 705 -19.69 -21.67 -14.83
CA ALA A 705 -19.51 -22.66 -15.89
C ALA A 705 -18.81 -23.93 -15.41
N LEU A 706 -17.79 -23.80 -14.56
CA LEU A 706 -17.11 -24.93 -13.92
C LEU A 706 -18.08 -25.76 -13.08
N SER A 707 -19.02 -25.10 -12.38
CA SER A 707 -19.96 -25.74 -11.47
C SER A 707 -21.12 -26.46 -12.16
N ILE A 708 -21.65 -25.91 -13.25
CA ILE A 708 -22.80 -26.48 -13.98
C ILE A 708 -22.43 -27.27 -15.25
N GLY A 709 -21.16 -27.19 -15.67
CA GLY A 709 -20.62 -27.92 -16.81
C GLY A 709 -21.42 -27.68 -18.11
N PRO A 710 -21.86 -28.74 -18.81
CA PRO A 710 -22.60 -28.62 -20.08
C PRO A 710 -23.90 -27.83 -20.01
N GLU A 711 -24.52 -27.71 -18.84
CA GLU A 711 -25.73 -26.91 -18.64
C GLU A 711 -25.44 -25.40 -18.78
N PHE A 712 -24.17 -25.00 -18.91
CA PHE A 712 -23.76 -23.65 -19.28
C PHE A 712 -23.99 -23.32 -20.77
N ALA A 713 -24.26 -24.32 -21.61
CA ALA A 713 -24.44 -24.13 -23.05
C ALA A 713 -25.42 -23.00 -23.46
N PRO A 714 -26.55 -22.76 -22.77
CA PRO A 714 -27.46 -21.64 -23.09
C PRO A 714 -26.84 -20.25 -22.90
N TYR A 715 -25.80 -20.12 -22.07
CA TYR A 715 -25.16 -18.86 -21.73
C TYR A 715 -23.83 -18.65 -22.47
N LEU A 716 -23.29 -19.73 -23.06
CA LEU A 716 -21.96 -19.78 -23.63
C LEU A 716 -21.74 -18.71 -24.71
N GLU A 717 -22.67 -18.55 -25.65
CA GLU A 717 -22.52 -17.59 -26.75
C GLU A 717 -22.40 -16.14 -26.24
N THR A 718 -23.27 -15.77 -25.29
CA THR A 718 -23.27 -14.44 -24.67
C THR A 718 -21.98 -14.21 -23.88
N ALA A 719 -21.59 -15.15 -23.02
CA ALA A 719 -20.38 -15.05 -22.21
C ALA A 719 -19.13 -14.91 -23.10
N MET A 720 -18.99 -15.76 -24.13
CA MET A 720 -17.86 -15.73 -25.06
C MET A 720 -17.78 -14.42 -25.85
N THR A 721 -18.92 -13.83 -26.22
CA THR A 721 -18.97 -12.55 -26.93
C THR A 721 -18.45 -11.42 -26.05
N VAL A 722 -18.89 -11.38 -24.78
CA VAL A 722 -18.46 -10.38 -23.80
C VAL A 722 -16.96 -10.51 -23.50
N LEU A 723 -16.48 -11.73 -23.23
CA LEU A 723 -15.06 -11.99 -22.95
C LEU A 723 -14.17 -11.61 -24.14
N LYS A 724 -14.62 -11.86 -25.37
CA LYS A 724 -13.90 -11.44 -26.58
C LYS A 724 -13.76 -9.92 -26.67
N GLN A 725 -14.86 -9.18 -26.50
CA GLN A 725 -14.87 -7.72 -26.57
C GLN A 725 -13.95 -7.10 -25.52
N ALA A 726 -14.02 -7.59 -24.28
CA ALA A 726 -13.15 -7.13 -23.20
C ALA A 726 -11.67 -7.44 -23.49
N GLY A 727 -11.38 -8.64 -24.01
CA GLY A 727 -10.02 -9.05 -24.35
C GLY A 727 -9.41 -8.31 -25.54
N GLU A 728 -10.18 -7.54 -26.32
CA GLU A 728 -9.69 -6.73 -27.45
C GLU A 728 -9.15 -5.35 -27.02
N ILE A 729 -9.36 -4.94 -25.76
CA ILE A 729 -8.85 -3.68 -25.22
C ILE A 729 -7.30 -3.69 -25.20
N GLN A 730 -6.69 -2.60 -25.66
CA GLN A 730 -5.24 -2.39 -25.65
C GLN A 730 -4.90 -1.15 -24.81
N PRO A 731 -3.81 -1.20 -24.02
CA PRO A 731 -3.42 -0.06 -23.20
C PRO A 731 -2.67 0.98 -24.04
N ASN A 732 -2.69 2.23 -23.59
CA ASN A 732 -1.72 3.23 -24.03
C ASN A 732 -0.38 2.93 -23.33
N PRO A 733 0.73 2.67 -24.05
CA PRO A 733 2.02 2.33 -23.42
C PRO A 733 2.61 3.43 -22.53
N LEU A 734 2.11 4.66 -22.63
CA LEU A 734 2.54 5.81 -21.82
C LEU A 734 1.72 5.99 -20.54
N ASP A 735 0.67 5.19 -20.34
CA ASP A 735 -0.22 5.22 -19.19
C ASP A 735 -0.08 3.92 -18.40
N TYR A 736 0.81 3.95 -17.40
CA TYR A 736 1.13 2.79 -16.56
C TYR A 736 -0.09 2.22 -15.85
N GLU A 737 -1.01 3.07 -15.36
CA GLU A 737 -2.24 2.60 -14.71
C GLU A 737 -3.14 1.82 -15.68
N MET A 738 -3.20 2.26 -16.94
CA MET A 738 -3.96 1.56 -17.97
C MET A 738 -3.28 0.26 -18.39
N VAL A 739 -1.94 0.21 -18.40
CA VAL A 739 -1.18 -1.03 -18.62
C VAL A 739 -1.52 -2.06 -17.55
N ASP A 740 -1.45 -1.68 -16.28
CA ASP A 740 -1.78 -2.54 -15.13
C ASP A 740 -3.23 -3.01 -15.18
N TYR A 741 -4.16 -2.10 -15.47
CA TYR A 741 -5.57 -2.44 -15.63
C TYR A 741 -5.79 -3.48 -16.74
N VAL A 742 -5.15 -3.30 -17.90
CA VAL A 742 -5.30 -4.25 -19.02
C VAL A 742 -4.66 -5.60 -18.68
N ALA A 743 -3.56 -5.63 -17.91
CA ALA A 743 -2.99 -6.88 -17.42
C ALA A 743 -3.99 -7.63 -16.52
N GLN A 744 -4.56 -6.96 -15.51
CA GLN A 744 -5.59 -7.55 -14.64
C GLN A 744 -6.83 -8.01 -15.42
N LEU A 745 -7.26 -7.22 -16.43
CA LEU A 745 -8.38 -7.57 -17.28
C LEU A 745 -8.11 -8.85 -18.08
N ARG A 746 -6.91 -8.99 -18.65
CA ARG A 746 -6.49 -10.20 -19.38
C ARG A 746 -6.46 -11.41 -18.45
N GLU A 747 -5.96 -11.25 -17.23
CA GLU A 747 -5.96 -12.29 -16.20
C GLU A 747 -7.38 -12.79 -15.90
N GLY A 748 -8.31 -11.91 -15.55
CA GLY A 748 -9.69 -12.30 -15.24
C GLY A 748 -10.42 -12.96 -16.41
N ILE A 749 -10.11 -12.59 -17.66
CA ILE A 749 -10.65 -13.27 -18.85
C ILE A 749 -10.03 -14.66 -19.03
N LEU A 750 -8.72 -14.81 -18.78
CA LEU A 750 -8.06 -16.12 -18.83
C LEU A 750 -8.65 -17.07 -17.79
N ASP A 751 -8.89 -16.59 -16.56
CA ASP A 751 -9.53 -17.38 -15.51
C ASP A 751 -10.96 -17.80 -15.89
N ALA A 752 -11.74 -16.88 -16.49
CA ALA A 752 -13.06 -17.19 -17.02
C ALA A 752 -13.00 -18.31 -18.08
N TYR A 753 -12.04 -18.23 -19.01
CA TYR A 753 -11.83 -19.27 -20.01
C TYR A 753 -11.39 -20.60 -19.41
N VAL A 754 -10.50 -20.60 -18.42
CA VAL A 754 -10.08 -21.81 -17.71
C VAL A 754 -11.29 -22.49 -17.05
N GLY A 755 -12.12 -21.74 -16.32
CA GLY A 755 -13.34 -22.25 -15.69
C GLY A 755 -14.34 -22.84 -16.71
N ILE A 756 -14.60 -22.13 -17.80
CA ILE A 756 -15.48 -22.60 -18.89
C ILE A 756 -14.92 -23.89 -19.52
N VAL A 757 -13.64 -23.91 -19.92
CA VAL A 757 -13.03 -25.08 -20.57
C VAL A 757 -13.04 -26.28 -19.63
N ALA A 758 -12.70 -26.10 -18.35
CA ALA A 758 -12.72 -27.15 -17.34
C ALA A 758 -14.14 -27.73 -17.13
N GLY A 759 -15.17 -26.86 -17.10
CA GLY A 759 -16.57 -27.28 -16.96
C GLY A 759 -17.08 -28.18 -18.09
N PHE A 760 -16.70 -27.92 -19.34
CA PHE A 760 -17.07 -28.80 -20.47
C PHE A 760 -16.14 -30.02 -20.61
N LYS A 761 -14.87 -29.91 -20.17
CA LYS A 761 -13.89 -31.01 -20.15
C LYS A 761 -14.30 -32.12 -19.19
N SER A 762 -14.78 -31.77 -18.00
CA SER A 762 -15.21 -32.76 -17.00
C SER A 762 -16.36 -33.65 -17.47
N ALA A 763 -17.18 -33.15 -18.39
CA ALA A 763 -18.35 -33.84 -18.93
C ALA A 763 -18.15 -34.49 -20.32
N ASP A 764 -16.92 -34.45 -20.87
CA ASP A 764 -16.56 -34.98 -22.20
C ASP A 764 -17.48 -34.47 -23.34
N LYS A 765 -17.87 -33.18 -23.28
CA LYS A 765 -18.70 -32.52 -24.32
C LYS A 765 -17.98 -31.29 -24.91
N PRO A 766 -16.89 -31.47 -25.66
CA PRO A 766 -16.05 -30.37 -26.15
C PRO A 766 -16.64 -29.60 -27.35
N GLU A 767 -17.68 -30.12 -28.00
CA GLU A 767 -18.20 -29.59 -29.26
C GLU A 767 -18.65 -28.12 -29.19
N PRO A 768 -19.37 -27.66 -28.13
CA PRO A 768 -19.84 -26.28 -28.03
C PRO A 768 -18.70 -25.25 -27.94
N LEU A 769 -17.52 -25.66 -27.47
CA LEU A 769 -16.37 -24.75 -27.29
C LEU A 769 -15.54 -24.56 -28.56
N LEU A 770 -15.66 -25.46 -29.54
CA LEU A 770 -14.79 -25.47 -30.72
C LEU A 770 -14.78 -24.15 -31.51
N PRO A 771 -15.92 -23.43 -31.72
CA PRO A 771 -15.93 -22.15 -32.42
C PRO A 771 -15.12 -21.04 -31.74
N TYR A 772 -14.80 -21.19 -30.45
CA TYR A 772 -14.22 -20.16 -29.61
C TYR A 772 -12.72 -20.34 -29.35
N VAL A 773 -12.16 -21.52 -29.65
CA VAL A 773 -10.76 -21.89 -29.34
C VAL A 773 -9.75 -20.88 -29.92
N GLN A 774 -9.98 -20.41 -31.16
CA GLN A 774 -9.08 -19.44 -31.79
C GLN A 774 -9.05 -18.12 -31.03
N THR A 775 -10.18 -17.65 -30.52
CA THR A 775 -10.27 -16.42 -29.72
C THR A 775 -9.52 -16.57 -28.40
N MET A 776 -9.67 -17.71 -27.72
CA MET A 776 -8.97 -18.01 -26.47
C MET A 776 -7.44 -18.02 -26.68
N LEU A 777 -6.97 -18.74 -27.69
CA LEU A 777 -5.54 -18.79 -28.03
C LEU A 777 -4.99 -17.41 -28.45
N GLY A 778 -5.79 -16.58 -29.12
CA GLY A 778 -5.42 -15.21 -29.47
C GLY A 778 -5.25 -14.29 -28.25
N LEU A 779 -5.96 -14.54 -27.15
CA LEU A 779 -5.72 -13.84 -25.89
C LEU A 779 -4.43 -14.34 -25.22
N CYS A 780 -4.21 -15.66 -25.17
CA CYS A 780 -2.96 -16.24 -24.65
C CYS A 780 -1.73 -15.69 -25.39
N ALA A 781 -1.81 -15.57 -26.72
CA ALA A 781 -0.72 -15.01 -27.52
C ALA A 781 -0.36 -13.58 -27.12
N ARG A 782 -1.38 -12.72 -26.90
CA ARG A 782 -1.18 -11.33 -26.50
C ARG A 782 -0.63 -11.21 -25.09
N ALA A 783 -1.22 -11.93 -24.13
CA ALA A 783 -0.75 -11.97 -22.76
C ALA A 783 0.70 -12.48 -22.63
N LEU A 784 1.10 -13.43 -23.49
CA LEU A 784 2.47 -13.95 -23.51
C LEU A 784 3.45 -13.09 -24.35
N SER A 785 2.98 -12.04 -25.03
CA SER A 785 3.83 -11.15 -25.83
C SER A 785 4.21 -9.85 -25.12
N ASP A 786 3.54 -9.50 -24.02
CA ASP A 786 3.88 -8.32 -23.23
C ASP A 786 5.30 -8.46 -22.60
N GLU A 787 6.06 -7.36 -22.55
CA GLU A 787 7.43 -7.34 -22.00
C GLU A 787 7.43 -7.59 -20.48
N GLU A 788 6.56 -6.88 -19.76
CA GLU A 788 6.29 -7.09 -18.35
C GLU A 788 4.99 -7.88 -18.18
N ARG A 789 5.07 -9.01 -17.48
CA ARG A 789 3.93 -9.90 -17.30
C ARG A 789 3.98 -10.58 -15.92
N PRO A 790 2.91 -10.47 -15.12
CA PRO A 790 2.77 -11.24 -13.89
C PRO A 790 2.83 -12.75 -14.15
N ASP A 791 3.44 -13.49 -13.23
CA ASP A 791 3.51 -14.96 -13.33
C ASP A 791 2.13 -15.63 -13.30
N THR A 792 1.15 -15.00 -12.68
CA THR A 792 -0.24 -15.49 -12.65
C THR A 792 -0.83 -15.54 -14.06
N ILE A 793 -0.64 -14.50 -14.87
CA ILE A 793 -1.05 -14.45 -16.28
C ILE A 793 -0.33 -15.53 -17.10
N VAL A 794 0.98 -15.68 -16.90
CA VAL A 794 1.77 -16.71 -17.59
C VAL A 794 1.25 -18.11 -17.26
N ARG A 795 0.96 -18.36 -15.98
CA ARG A 795 0.41 -19.64 -15.50
C ARG A 795 -0.99 -19.90 -16.05
N ALA A 796 -1.90 -18.92 -16.02
CA ALA A 796 -3.25 -19.03 -16.56
C ALA A 796 -3.24 -19.29 -18.07
N ALA A 797 -2.42 -18.56 -18.83
CA ALA A 797 -2.29 -18.73 -20.28
C ALA A 797 -1.75 -20.11 -20.66
N PHE A 798 -0.66 -20.57 -20.04
CA PHE A 798 -0.14 -21.92 -20.31
C PHE A 798 -1.08 -23.02 -19.81
N GLY A 799 -1.76 -22.83 -18.68
CA GLY A 799 -2.79 -23.74 -18.19
C GLY A 799 -3.91 -23.93 -19.21
N LEU A 800 -4.47 -22.82 -19.71
CA LEU A 800 -5.52 -22.82 -20.73
C LEU A 800 -5.08 -23.49 -22.05
N ILE A 801 -3.85 -23.21 -22.51
CA ILE A 801 -3.26 -23.88 -23.68
C ILE A 801 -3.21 -25.40 -23.47
N GLY A 802 -2.74 -25.84 -22.29
CA GLY A 802 -2.67 -27.24 -21.93
C GLY A 802 -4.05 -27.90 -21.88
N ASP A 803 -5.04 -27.23 -21.30
CA ASP A 803 -6.41 -27.74 -21.19
C ASP A 803 -7.10 -27.86 -22.53
N LEU A 804 -6.95 -26.88 -23.42
CA LEU A 804 -7.45 -26.94 -24.79
C LEU A 804 -6.80 -28.09 -25.58
N ALA A 805 -5.47 -28.26 -25.45
CA ALA A 805 -4.76 -29.34 -26.13
C ALA A 805 -5.21 -30.72 -25.64
N ASP A 806 -5.42 -30.90 -24.34
CA ASP A 806 -5.91 -32.16 -23.78
C ASP A 806 -7.36 -32.45 -24.20
N LEU A 807 -8.22 -31.43 -24.15
CA LEU A 807 -9.63 -31.53 -24.54
C LEU A 807 -9.80 -31.94 -26.02
N TYR A 808 -8.95 -31.42 -26.90
CA TYR A 808 -8.97 -31.69 -28.34
C TYR A 808 -7.79 -32.56 -28.80
N SER A 809 -7.44 -33.56 -27.99
CA SER A 809 -6.34 -34.49 -28.24
C SER A 809 -6.50 -35.36 -29.50
N LYS A 810 -7.67 -35.39 -30.14
CA LYS A 810 -7.93 -36.12 -31.40
C LYS A 810 -7.58 -35.29 -32.64
N GLY A 811 -6.86 -34.18 -32.47
CA GLY A 811 -6.33 -33.36 -33.56
C GLY A 811 -7.32 -32.34 -34.15
N GLN A 812 -8.46 -32.09 -33.50
CA GLN A 812 -9.48 -31.15 -33.99
C GLN A 812 -8.95 -29.71 -34.12
N ILE A 813 -7.99 -29.33 -33.27
CA ILE A 813 -7.35 -27.99 -33.25
C ILE A 813 -5.88 -28.04 -33.65
N LYS A 814 -5.42 -29.14 -34.28
CA LYS A 814 -4.00 -29.38 -34.61
C LYS A 814 -3.37 -28.23 -35.40
N GLN A 815 -4.13 -27.59 -36.30
CA GLN A 815 -3.65 -26.45 -37.08
C GLN A 815 -3.34 -25.23 -36.21
N LEU A 816 -4.19 -24.94 -35.22
CA LEU A 816 -4.03 -23.82 -34.29
C LEU A 816 -2.85 -24.08 -33.32
N LEU A 817 -2.71 -25.32 -32.85
CA LEU A 817 -1.61 -25.71 -31.95
C LEU A 817 -0.24 -25.78 -32.65
N ALA A 818 -0.22 -25.82 -33.98
CA ALA A 818 1.01 -25.85 -34.77
C ALA A 818 1.50 -24.45 -35.20
N GLU A 819 0.85 -23.37 -34.75
CA GLU A 819 1.26 -22.00 -35.05
C GLU A 819 2.64 -21.65 -34.46
N GLY A 820 3.40 -20.83 -35.19
CA GLY A 820 4.80 -20.53 -34.85
C GLY A 820 4.98 -19.79 -33.51
N TRP A 821 4.07 -18.88 -33.18
CA TRP A 821 4.12 -18.14 -31.92
C TRP A 821 3.98 -19.07 -30.71
N LEU A 822 3.09 -20.08 -30.79
CA LEU A 822 2.84 -21.01 -29.70
C LEU A 822 4.05 -21.93 -29.50
N THR A 823 4.66 -22.39 -30.59
CA THR A 823 5.90 -23.17 -30.53
C THR A 823 7.03 -22.36 -29.87
N SER A 824 7.16 -21.09 -30.23
CA SER A 824 8.15 -20.18 -29.62
C SER A 824 7.88 -19.98 -28.13
N ALA A 825 6.64 -19.61 -27.77
CA ALA A 825 6.23 -19.39 -26.38
C ALA A 825 6.43 -20.64 -25.51
N LEU A 826 6.07 -21.82 -26.02
CA LEU A 826 6.30 -23.07 -25.33
C LEU A 826 7.80 -23.41 -25.24
N GLN A 827 8.67 -22.98 -26.15
CA GLN A 827 10.11 -23.26 -26.06
C GLN A 827 10.86 -22.29 -25.14
N GLN A 828 10.30 -21.11 -24.87
CA GLN A 828 10.88 -20.17 -23.91
C GLN A 828 11.07 -20.84 -22.54
N LYS A 829 12.23 -20.63 -21.94
CA LYS A 829 12.48 -20.94 -20.52
C LYS A 829 12.33 -19.63 -19.78
N PRO A 830 11.21 -19.39 -19.07
CA PRO A 830 11.08 -18.17 -18.29
C PRO A 830 12.16 -18.20 -17.19
N LYS A 831 13.11 -17.26 -17.28
CA LYS A 831 14.12 -16.99 -16.23
C LYS A 831 13.38 -16.37 -15.03
N GLY A 832 13.75 -16.70 -13.80
CA GLY A 832 13.09 -16.18 -12.60
C GLY A 832 11.71 -16.79 -12.24
N ALA A 833 11.04 -17.54 -13.14
CA ALA A 833 9.67 -18.01 -12.85
C ALA A 833 9.59 -19.04 -11.68
N PRO A 834 8.54 -18.96 -10.84
CA PRO A 834 8.21 -19.90 -9.77
C PRO A 834 8.14 -21.35 -10.24
N GLN A 835 8.35 -22.28 -9.30
CA GLN A 835 8.28 -23.72 -9.58
C GLN A 835 6.92 -24.16 -10.12
N GLU A 836 5.83 -23.54 -9.68
CA GLU A 836 4.49 -23.84 -10.18
C GLU A 836 4.33 -23.46 -11.66
N THR A 837 4.74 -22.25 -12.05
CA THR A 837 4.70 -21.79 -13.44
C THR A 837 5.49 -22.74 -14.35
N LYS A 838 6.66 -23.19 -13.89
CA LYS A 838 7.47 -24.20 -14.61
C LYS A 838 6.75 -25.54 -14.77
N ARG A 839 6.01 -26.00 -13.74
CA ARG A 839 5.18 -27.22 -13.79
C ARG A 839 4.05 -27.08 -14.81
N VAL A 840 3.33 -25.96 -14.80
CA VAL A 840 2.21 -25.72 -15.74
C VAL A 840 2.70 -25.60 -17.18
N LEU A 841 3.82 -24.92 -17.43
CA LEU A 841 4.45 -24.88 -18.76
C LEU A 841 4.85 -26.28 -19.25
N LYS A 842 5.37 -27.14 -18.37
CA LYS A 842 5.70 -28.53 -18.72
C LYS A 842 4.44 -29.32 -19.09
N TYR A 843 3.36 -29.18 -18.31
CA TYR A 843 2.06 -29.77 -18.65
C TYR A 843 1.58 -29.32 -20.04
N ALA A 844 1.56 -28.01 -20.29
CA ALA A 844 1.14 -27.46 -21.58
C ALA A 844 1.95 -28.03 -22.75
N ARG A 845 3.28 -28.13 -22.61
CA ARG A 845 4.16 -28.75 -23.63
C ARG A 845 3.79 -30.19 -23.92
N GLU A 846 3.56 -30.99 -22.88
CA GLU A 846 3.24 -32.42 -23.02
C GLU A 846 1.86 -32.61 -23.67
N SER A 847 0.87 -31.84 -23.24
CA SER A 847 -0.49 -31.83 -23.80
C SER A 847 -0.51 -31.44 -25.27
N VAL A 848 0.16 -30.33 -25.65
CA VAL A 848 0.27 -29.89 -27.04
C VAL A 848 1.00 -30.92 -27.90
N ARG A 849 2.08 -31.53 -27.39
CA ARG A 849 2.79 -32.58 -28.11
C ARG A 849 1.91 -33.79 -28.42
N ARG A 850 1.03 -34.18 -27.47
CA ARG A 850 0.07 -35.29 -27.68
C ARG A 850 -0.99 -34.94 -28.72
N ALA A 851 -1.52 -33.72 -28.68
CA ALA A 851 -2.57 -33.27 -29.60
C ALA A 851 -2.08 -33.01 -31.04
N VAL A 852 -0.78 -32.74 -31.21
CA VAL A 852 -0.14 -32.47 -32.51
C VAL A 852 0.54 -33.71 -33.10
N ALA A 853 0.79 -34.75 -32.31
CA ALA A 853 1.19 -36.07 -32.83
C ALA A 853 0.12 -36.59 -33.81
#